data_AF-A0A7J6QX72-F1
#
_entry.id   AF-A0A7J6QX72-F1
#
_cell.length_a   1.000
_cell.length_b   1.000
_cell.length_c   1.000
_cell.angle_alpha   90.00
_cell.angle_beta   90.00
_cell.angle_gamma   90.00
#
_symmetry.space_group_name_H-M   'P 1'
#
loop_
_entity.id
_entity.type
_entity.pdbx_description
1 polymer ?
#
loop_
_entity_poly.entity_id
_entity_poly.type
_entity_poly.pdbx_seq_one_letter_code
_entity_poly.pdbx_strand_id
1 'polypeptide(L)'
;MLRTSIRRLARRSTLVDELGAKRRDPYATDGFKPLDDNYVWAYTRNILDGTVYTKHSDGGAARGTSSSTLGLTPTQGREGGFGLGSNPKTFTVIDWVSLSPVLLGSMTIVSGRLVGTRSTFLRSLTTARQQLQRKPISRQAEVSQRIAKCRSLEEVEGFLRRSDMPLESFDLITTCTALHRLARYSSTSPHLLQRTVDRMADLLTERASSVHPRVISNALWSSARLSCHTDCHHLVRSLVTVINSLPSLEAFEPLHIANCLWACGSLYDCLSDAPTKRSVLAAVSHLVKCLLSRRPSADFTEQNISNIIWGLGVMEVLQPSGLLLHLSTLAEARLNHHAAATQSQANAVWGLAKLLQAVEDRGALSDIEKQQVRRVIQNVSFRSVTRWSSSPGVSARPEELGMVVWALAVALGGVTDASRETLTQLSSVIRSNAASIAALRGSDRLVSNILWSIGILRYWDDNLQHFLHSVSPVLSSPAAQSSARNACASVWALAVLDLPFPSGLLEAAVDQCLAGNPEPRAITALLIGVAASIKRPILSSRSIESLFRVAESVIDAEHLPPTLAAQLFTVQLWGHCCLPRPLYWSERLLQKTVECGVKGLPSDTRIVSGMQSAVREALERASPLSRVLVEPTAVRAGWDVDFGVGGELGVDWMIT
;
A
#
# COMPACT_ATOMS: atom_id res chain seq x y z
N MET A 1 -19.64 15.26 46.42
CA MET A 1 -19.21 13.88 46.10
C MET A 1 -18.60 13.71 44.69
N LEU A 2 -18.07 14.75 44.03
CA LEU A 2 -17.36 14.58 42.74
C LEU A 2 -15.88 15.05 42.74
N ARG A 3 -15.32 15.39 43.92
CA ARG A 3 -13.90 15.78 44.08
C ARG A 3 -13.02 14.71 44.74
N THR A 4 -13.59 13.58 45.16
CA THR A 4 -12.86 12.51 45.87
C THR A 4 -12.43 11.35 44.95
N SER A 5 -12.98 11.26 43.74
CA SER A 5 -12.65 10.16 42.80
C SER A 5 -11.42 10.43 41.92
N ILE A 6 -10.94 11.68 41.83
CA ILE A 6 -9.79 12.05 40.98
C ILE A 6 -8.44 11.85 41.69
N ARG A 7 -8.41 11.71 43.03
CA ARG A 7 -7.16 11.49 43.79
C ARG A 7 -6.70 10.03 43.90
N ARG A 8 -7.47 9.05 43.42
CA ARG A 8 -7.09 7.62 43.46
C ARG A 8 -6.41 7.09 42.18
N LEU A 9 -6.37 7.86 41.09
CA LEU A 9 -5.68 7.47 39.85
C LEU A 9 -4.23 7.99 39.75
N ALA A 10 -3.83 8.93 40.60
CA ALA A 10 -2.48 9.53 40.58
C ALA A 10 -1.44 8.83 41.49
N ARG A 11 -1.75 7.67 42.09
CA ARG A 11 -0.83 6.91 42.97
C ARG A 11 -0.37 5.56 42.43
N ARG A 12 -0.53 5.30 41.12
CA ARG A 12 -0.03 4.07 40.46
C ARG A 12 1.10 4.31 39.44
N SER A 13 1.71 5.50 39.45
CA SER A 13 2.76 5.90 38.50
C SER A 13 4.17 5.95 39.09
N THR A 14 4.40 5.46 40.31
CA THR A 14 5.72 5.53 40.98
C THR A 14 6.15 4.18 41.53
N LEU A 15 6.19 3.17 40.67
CA LEU A 15 6.77 1.86 41.02
C LEU A 15 7.32 1.14 39.79
N VAL A 16 8.20 1.82 39.04
CA VAL A 16 9.01 1.20 37.97
C VAL A 16 10.51 1.51 38.08
N ASP A 17 10.95 2.34 39.05
CA ASP A 17 12.38 2.71 39.17
C ASP A 17 13.24 1.84 40.09
N GLU A 18 12.75 0.70 40.58
CA GLU A 18 13.59 -0.25 41.32
C GLU A 18 13.43 -1.65 40.77
N LEU A 19 14.24 -1.98 39.76
CA LEU A 19 14.87 -3.30 39.57
C LEU A 19 15.94 -3.17 38.49
N GLY A 20 17.00 -2.42 38.84
CA GLY A 20 18.25 -2.40 38.09
C GLY A 20 19.14 -3.60 38.44
N ALA A 21 19.92 -3.98 37.43
CA ALA A 21 21.14 -4.80 37.47
C ALA A 21 21.02 -6.33 37.44
N LYS A 22 21.29 -6.90 36.25
CA LYS A 22 22.35 -7.92 36.10
C LYS A 22 22.88 -8.03 34.67
N ARG A 23 24.17 -7.66 34.56
CA ARG A 23 25.25 -8.11 33.66
C ARG A 23 25.10 -7.98 32.13
N ARG A 24 25.99 -7.12 31.59
CA ARG A 24 26.48 -7.09 30.21
C ARG A 24 27.30 -8.35 29.91
N ASP A 25 27.21 -8.80 28.66
CA ASP A 25 28.27 -9.50 27.95
C ASP A 25 28.37 -8.88 26.53
N PRO A 26 29.56 -8.50 26.01
CA PRO A 26 29.73 -7.96 24.68
C PRO A 26 30.03 -9.08 23.67
N TYR A 27 29.72 -8.85 22.39
CA TYR A 27 29.90 -9.72 21.22
C TYR A 27 28.76 -10.70 20.90
N ALA A 28 27.86 -10.26 20.03
CA ALA A 28 27.20 -11.12 19.03
C ALA A 28 26.67 -10.25 17.89
N THR A 29 27.46 -10.13 16.84
CA THR A 29 27.02 -9.78 15.49
C THR A 29 26.23 -10.96 14.92
N ASP A 30 24.94 -10.81 14.67
CA ASP A 30 24.23 -11.58 13.65
C ASP A 30 22.85 -11.00 13.31
N GLY A 31 22.51 -11.08 12.03
CA GLY A 31 21.41 -10.38 11.38
C GLY A 31 20.02 -10.65 11.95
N PHE A 32 19.25 -9.58 12.11
CA PHE A 32 17.84 -9.60 12.50
C PHE A 32 16.99 -10.42 11.50
N LYS A 33 16.36 -11.49 12.01
CA LYS A 33 15.27 -12.23 11.35
C LYS A 33 13.98 -11.39 11.30
N PRO A 34 13.12 -11.55 10.29
CA PRO A 34 11.78 -10.97 10.32
C PRO A 34 10.89 -11.67 11.35
N LEU A 35 10.20 -10.86 12.16
CA LEU A 35 9.22 -11.19 13.21
C LEU A 35 7.94 -11.84 12.65
N ASP A 36 8.03 -13.04 12.08
CA ASP A 36 6.85 -13.76 11.52
C ASP A 36 6.63 -15.16 12.15
N ASP A 37 7.54 -15.62 13.02
CA ASP A 37 7.51 -16.99 13.55
C ASP A 37 6.48 -17.21 14.68
N ASN A 38 5.95 -16.14 15.30
CA ASN A 38 5.04 -16.26 16.45
C ASN A 38 3.55 -16.43 16.09
N TYR A 39 3.13 -16.15 14.85
CA TYR A 39 1.71 -16.18 14.47
C TYR A 39 1.22 -17.56 14.00
N VAL A 40 2.11 -18.40 13.44
CA VAL A 40 1.76 -19.78 13.04
C VAL A 40 1.47 -20.66 14.27
N TRP A 41 2.10 -20.36 15.42
CA TRP A 41 1.96 -21.12 16.66
C TRP A 41 0.66 -20.83 17.42
N ALA A 42 0.16 -19.60 17.41
CA ALA A 42 -1.13 -19.26 18.04
C ALA A 42 -2.33 -19.93 17.33
N TYR A 43 -2.21 -20.21 16.02
CA TYR A 43 -3.33 -20.64 15.18
C TYR A 43 -3.53 -22.17 15.13
N THR A 44 -2.48 -22.98 15.31
CA THR A 44 -2.62 -24.46 15.36
C THR A 44 -3.45 -24.90 16.58
N ARG A 45 -3.54 -24.04 17.62
CA ARG A 45 -4.36 -24.27 18.81
C ARG A 45 -5.86 -24.02 18.57
N ASN A 46 -6.22 -22.97 17.83
CA ASN A 46 -7.62 -22.61 17.58
C ASN A 46 -8.36 -23.56 16.61
N ILE A 47 -7.64 -24.27 15.73
CA ILE A 47 -8.21 -25.33 14.88
C ILE A 47 -8.72 -26.51 15.72
N LEU A 48 -8.19 -26.71 16.94
CA LEU A 48 -8.51 -27.85 17.79
C LEU A 48 -9.64 -27.58 18.80
N ASP A 49 -9.92 -26.32 19.14
CA ASP A 49 -10.85 -26.00 20.25
C ASP A 49 -12.31 -25.73 19.85
N GLY A 50 -12.66 -25.73 18.56
CA GLY A 50 -14.06 -25.87 18.11
C GLY A 50 -15.11 -25.00 18.82
N THR A 51 -14.77 -23.78 19.22
CA THR A 51 -15.70 -22.87 19.90
C THR A 51 -16.57 -22.15 18.86
N VAL A 52 -17.71 -22.77 18.56
CA VAL A 52 -18.86 -22.09 17.98
C VAL A 52 -19.42 -21.14 19.04
N TYR A 53 -19.31 -19.82 18.83
CA TYR A 53 -20.11 -18.86 19.58
C TYR A 53 -21.57 -18.96 19.09
N THR A 54 -22.38 -19.79 19.74
CA THR A 54 -23.84 -19.66 19.65
C THR A 54 -24.25 -18.44 20.48
N LYS A 55 -24.50 -17.33 19.79
CA LYS A 55 -25.13 -16.15 20.38
C LYS A 55 -26.61 -16.49 20.60
N HIS A 56 -27.01 -16.74 21.85
CA HIS A 56 -28.43 -16.79 22.22
C HIS A 56 -29.05 -15.42 21.95
N SER A 57 -29.91 -15.36 20.95
CA SER A 57 -30.83 -14.25 20.72
C SER A 57 -32.07 -14.48 21.59
N ASP A 58 -32.09 -13.88 22.78
CA ASP A 58 -33.34 -13.75 23.54
C ASP A 58 -34.24 -12.74 22.82
N GLY A 59 -35.43 -13.21 22.45
CA GLY A 59 -36.49 -12.42 21.86
C GLY A 59 -37.10 -11.46 22.87
N GLY A 60 -37.00 -10.16 22.59
CA GLY A 60 -37.78 -9.12 23.25
C GLY A 60 -38.85 -8.61 22.29
N ALA A 61 -40.07 -9.15 22.39
CA ALA A 61 -41.24 -8.63 21.70
C ALA A 61 -41.77 -7.40 22.44
N ALA A 62 -41.92 -6.29 21.71
CA ALA A 62 -42.59 -5.08 22.16
C ALA A 62 -44.11 -5.20 21.94
N ARG A 63 -44.87 -4.90 23.00
CA ARG A 63 -46.27 -4.39 23.11
C ARG A 63 -46.63 -4.60 24.60
N GLY A 64 -47.24 -3.71 25.35
CA GLY A 64 -47.96 -2.46 25.11
C GLY A 64 -48.37 -1.97 26.51
N THR A 65 -48.50 -0.66 26.65
CA THR A 65 -48.89 0.04 27.88
C THR A 65 -50.39 -0.05 28.15
N SER A 66 -50.80 -0.44 29.36
CA SER A 66 -51.95 0.13 30.10
C SER A 66 -52.23 -0.61 31.41
N SER A 67 -52.37 0.15 32.52
CA SER A 67 -53.32 0.05 33.66
C SER A 67 -53.60 -1.34 34.29
N SER A 68 -53.86 -1.53 35.58
CA SER A 68 -53.86 -0.76 36.84
C SER A 68 -54.29 -1.76 37.93
N THR A 69 -54.01 -1.41 39.18
CA THR A 69 -54.76 -1.78 40.41
C THR A 69 -54.60 -3.16 41.09
N LEU A 70 -54.14 -3.03 42.35
CA LEU A 70 -54.64 -3.62 43.61
C LEU A 70 -54.44 -5.11 43.91
N GLY A 71 -53.90 -5.36 45.12
CA GLY A 71 -54.46 -6.42 45.98
C GLY A 71 -53.50 -7.22 46.86
N LEU A 72 -53.17 -6.64 48.03
CA LEU A 72 -53.11 -7.29 49.35
C LEU A 72 -52.04 -8.37 49.69
N THR A 73 -51.73 -8.33 50.99
CA THR A 73 -50.61 -8.87 51.76
C THR A 73 -50.96 -10.24 52.41
N PRO A 74 -50.33 -10.69 53.52
CA PRO A 74 -49.16 -11.57 53.54
C PRO A 74 -49.39 -12.83 54.41
N THR A 75 -48.46 -13.79 54.42
CA THR A 75 -48.34 -14.72 55.56
C THR A 75 -46.88 -15.04 55.89
N GLN A 76 -46.62 -14.92 57.19
CA GLN A 76 -45.38 -15.20 57.91
C GLN A 76 -45.08 -16.71 57.99
N GLY A 77 -43.80 -17.06 58.15
CA GLY A 77 -43.36 -18.38 58.58
C GLY A 77 -41.91 -18.34 59.05
N ARG A 78 -41.72 -18.48 60.36
CA ARG A 78 -40.52 -18.32 61.19
C ARG A 78 -39.51 -19.49 61.10
N GLU A 79 -38.25 -19.12 61.37
CA GLU A 79 -37.24 -19.78 62.23
C GLU A 79 -36.66 -21.19 61.92
N GLY A 80 -35.34 -21.30 62.08
CA GLY A 80 -34.64 -22.56 62.31
C GLY A 80 -33.16 -22.55 61.86
N GLY A 81 -32.23 -22.28 62.77
CA GLY A 81 -30.80 -22.17 62.50
C GLY A 81 -29.96 -23.45 62.74
N PHE A 82 -28.67 -23.28 62.41
CA PHE A 82 -27.45 -24.01 62.82
C PHE A 82 -27.18 -25.45 62.34
N GLY A 83 -25.93 -25.65 61.88
CA GLY A 83 -25.28 -26.97 61.85
C GLY A 83 -24.14 -27.12 60.83
N LEU A 84 -22.96 -26.53 61.10
CA LEU A 84 -21.70 -26.88 60.44
C LEU A 84 -21.22 -28.25 60.97
N GLY A 85 -21.00 -29.21 60.06
CA GLY A 85 -20.44 -30.52 60.38
C GLY A 85 -19.67 -31.10 59.20
N SER A 86 -18.34 -31.13 59.33
CA SER A 86 -17.37 -31.70 58.40
C SER A 86 -17.30 -33.23 58.51
N ASN A 87 -17.37 -33.93 57.38
CA ASN A 87 -16.81 -35.27 57.25
C ASN A 87 -16.48 -35.60 55.77
N PRO A 88 -15.31 -36.16 55.44
CA PRO A 88 -14.95 -36.52 54.08
C PRO A 88 -15.63 -37.83 53.67
N LYS A 89 -16.44 -37.79 52.60
CA LYS A 89 -17.02 -38.99 52.00
C LYS A 89 -15.93 -39.81 51.31
N THR A 90 -15.67 -41.01 51.81
CA THR A 90 -15.03 -42.11 51.10
C THR A 90 -15.94 -42.57 49.96
N PHE A 91 -15.39 -42.70 48.75
CA PHE A 91 -16.09 -43.31 47.61
C PHE A 91 -15.51 -44.70 47.37
N THR A 92 -16.35 -45.72 47.51
CA THR A 92 -16.05 -47.09 47.08
C THR A 92 -16.48 -47.20 45.62
N VAL A 93 -15.53 -47.38 44.71
CA VAL A 93 -15.82 -47.66 43.29
C VAL A 93 -15.75 -49.18 43.11
N ILE A 94 -16.91 -49.81 42.96
CA ILE A 94 -17.06 -51.16 42.44
C ILE A 94 -17.82 -51.01 41.12
N ASP A 95 -17.08 -50.99 40.01
CA ASP A 95 -17.28 -51.92 38.89
C ASP A 95 -16.27 -51.59 37.78
N TRP A 96 -15.73 -52.65 37.19
CA TRP A 96 -14.60 -52.62 36.28
C TRP A 96 -14.97 -51.96 34.95
N VAL A 97 -14.39 -50.79 34.69
CA VAL A 97 -14.05 -50.35 33.33
C VAL A 97 -12.57 -50.68 33.16
N SER A 98 -12.20 -51.36 32.06
CA SER A 98 -10.80 -51.57 31.67
C SER A 98 -10.10 -50.20 31.50
N LEU A 99 -9.53 -49.69 32.58
CA LEU A 99 -8.79 -48.43 32.59
C LEU A 99 -7.49 -48.64 31.81
N SER A 100 -7.35 -47.89 30.71
CA SER A 100 -6.10 -47.85 29.93
C SER A 100 -4.91 -47.53 30.85
N PRO A 101 -3.74 -48.18 30.68
CA PRO A 101 -2.51 -47.88 31.43
C PRO A 101 -2.13 -46.38 31.45
N VAL A 102 -2.59 -45.62 30.46
CA VAL A 102 -2.40 -44.17 30.34
C VAL A 102 -3.09 -43.38 31.46
N LEU A 103 -4.21 -43.87 32.00
CA LEU A 103 -4.96 -43.20 33.08
C LEU A 103 -4.33 -43.42 34.46
N LEU A 104 -3.56 -44.49 34.64
CA LEU A 104 -2.97 -44.84 35.93
C LEU A 104 -1.66 -44.09 36.21
N GLY A 105 -0.97 -43.57 35.20
CA GLY A 105 0.23 -42.73 35.40
C GLY A 105 1.21 -43.33 36.43
N SER A 106 1.63 -42.53 37.41
CA SER A 106 2.47 -42.97 38.54
C SER A 106 1.68 -43.46 39.76
N MET A 107 0.43 -43.87 39.59
CA MET A 107 -0.41 -44.37 40.68
C MET A 107 -0.15 -45.87 40.89
N THR A 108 0.20 -46.25 42.10
CA THR A 108 0.38 -47.65 42.50
C THR A 108 -0.84 -48.13 43.25
N ILE A 109 -1.27 -49.36 42.94
CA ILE A 109 -2.29 -50.05 43.74
C ILE A 109 -1.56 -50.74 44.89
N VAL A 110 -1.79 -50.28 46.12
CA VAL A 110 -1.27 -50.91 47.34
C VAL A 110 -2.46 -51.47 48.10
N SER A 111 -2.52 -52.78 48.26
CA SER A 111 -3.59 -53.50 48.98
C SER A 111 -5.01 -53.17 48.48
N GLY A 112 -5.20 -53.14 47.16
CA GLY A 112 -6.50 -52.84 46.54
C GLY A 112 -6.92 -51.36 46.61
N ARG A 113 -6.05 -50.46 47.09
CA ARG A 113 -6.29 -49.01 47.13
C ARG A 113 -5.35 -48.28 46.17
N LEU A 114 -5.92 -47.35 45.40
CA LEU A 114 -5.16 -46.48 44.51
C LEU A 114 -4.43 -45.42 45.35
N VAL A 115 -3.10 -45.48 45.43
CA VAL A 115 -2.28 -44.53 46.20
C VAL A 115 -1.58 -43.57 45.23
N GLY A 116 -1.93 -42.28 45.33
CA GLY A 116 -1.31 -41.19 44.58
C GLY A 116 -1.92 -39.84 44.99
N THR A 117 -1.21 -38.74 44.76
CA THR A 117 -1.74 -37.42 45.13
C THR A 117 -2.93 -37.03 44.24
N ARG A 118 -3.95 -36.37 44.81
CA ARG A 118 -5.13 -35.88 44.08
C ARG A 118 -4.74 -35.03 42.86
N SER A 119 -3.63 -34.29 42.94
CA SER A 119 -3.10 -33.49 41.83
C SER A 119 -2.59 -34.34 40.68
N THR A 120 -1.93 -35.47 40.94
CA THR A 120 -1.48 -36.42 39.90
C THR A 120 -2.66 -37.06 39.18
N PHE A 121 -3.70 -37.44 39.92
CA PHE A 121 -4.93 -38.00 39.34
C PHE A 121 -5.64 -36.98 38.44
N LEU A 122 -5.86 -35.76 38.93
CA LEU A 122 -6.52 -34.70 38.16
C LEU A 122 -5.73 -34.29 36.91
N ARG A 123 -4.39 -34.29 36.98
CA ARG A 123 -3.52 -34.03 35.82
C ARG A 123 -3.62 -35.14 34.77
N SER A 124 -3.65 -36.41 35.21
CA SER A 124 -3.81 -37.57 34.32
C SER A 124 -5.19 -37.61 33.69
N LEU A 125 -6.25 -37.29 34.45
CA LEU A 125 -7.61 -37.18 33.93
C LEU A 125 -7.77 -36.02 32.94
N THR A 126 -7.12 -34.88 33.21
CA THR A 126 -7.10 -33.72 32.28
C THR A 126 -6.38 -34.08 30.99
N THR A 127 -5.26 -34.80 31.09
CA THR A 127 -4.48 -35.26 29.92
C THR A 127 -5.26 -36.29 29.11
N ALA A 128 -5.89 -37.27 29.76
CA ALA A 128 -6.73 -38.26 29.10
C ALA A 128 -7.99 -37.64 28.47
N ARG A 129 -8.60 -36.65 29.12
CA ARG A 129 -9.71 -35.88 28.55
C ARG A 129 -9.25 -35.07 27.33
N GLN A 130 -8.09 -34.44 27.38
CA GLN A 130 -7.48 -33.77 26.22
C GLN A 130 -7.15 -34.75 25.09
N GLN A 131 -6.74 -35.99 25.40
CA GLN A 131 -6.47 -37.02 24.40
C GLN A 131 -7.76 -37.60 23.80
N LEU A 132 -8.81 -37.82 24.61
CA LEU A 132 -10.12 -38.29 24.14
C LEU A 132 -10.91 -37.22 23.38
N GLN A 133 -10.66 -35.93 23.66
CA GLN A 133 -11.25 -34.81 22.92
C GLN A 133 -10.51 -34.48 21.62
N ARG A 134 -9.31 -35.05 21.39
CA ARG A 134 -8.64 -34.94 20.09
C ARG A 134 -9.35 -35.82 19.09
N LYS A 135 -10.30 -35.24 18.34
CA LYS A 135 -10.80 -35.84 17.10
C LYS A 135 -9.61 -36.32 16.28
N PRO A 136 -9.65 -37.53 15.68
CA PRO A 136 -8.57 -37.99 14.81
C PRO A 136 -8.32 -36.90 13.76
N ILE A 137 -7.09 -36.37 13.76
CA ILE A 137 -6.68 -35.35 12.80
C ILE A 137 -6.79 -36.02 11.43
N SER A 138 -7.54 -35.41 10.52
CA SER A 138 -7.66 -35.96 9.17
C SER A 138 -6.26 -36.05 8.55
N ARG A 139 -6.02 -37.07 7.73
CA ARG A 139 -4.73 -37.23 7.03
C ARG A 139 -4.32 -35.95 6.29
N GLN A 140 -5.28 -35.22 5.72
CA GLN A 140 -5.06 -33.90 5.08
C GLN A 140 -4.53 -32.86 6.07
N ALA A 141 -5.12 -32.76 7.27
CA ALA A 141 -4.65 -31.81 8.28
C ALA A 141 -3.25 -32.14 8.80
N GLU A 142 -2.88 -33.42 8.92
CA GLU A 142 -1.51 -33.82 9.25
C GLU A 142 -0.53 -33.41 8.14
N VAL A 143 -0.88 -33.69 6.88
CA VAL A 143 -0.10 -33.32 5.69
C VAL A 143 0.09 -31.80 5.62
N SER A 144 -0.98 -31.01 5.76
CA SER A 144 -0.91 -29.55 5.81
C SER A 144 0.00 -29.04 6.95
N GLN A 145 -0.08 -29.64 8.15
CA GLN A 145 0.82 -29.27 9.27
C GLN A 145 2.29 -29.61 8.98
N ARG A 146 2.57 -30.73 8.29
CA ARG A 146 3.94 -31.10 7.91
C ARG A 146 4.49 -30.12 6.89
N ILE A 147 3.73 -29.79 5.84
CA ILE A 147 4.09 -28.77 4.85
C ILE A 147 4.33 -27.41 5.53
N ALA A 148 3.46 -27.03 6.47
CA ALA A 148 3.60 -25.79 7.22
C ALA A 148 4.83 -25.76 8.14
N LYS A 149 5.43 -26.91 8.47
CA LYS A 149 6.64 -26.98 9.29
C LYS A 149 7.93 -27.01 8.47
N CYS A 150 7.85 -27.18 7.15
CA CYS A 150 9.01 -27.10 6.27
C CYS A 150 9.70 -25.74 6.40
N ARG A 151 11.03 -25.78 6.55
CA ARG A 151 11.90 -24.63 6.80
C ARG A 151 12.73 -24.25 5.58
N SER A 152 12.89 -25.16 4.63
CA SER A 152 13.58 -24.91 3.36
C SER A 152 12.71 -25.27 2.15
N LEU A 153 13.12 -24.79 0.98
CA LEU A 153 12.48 -25.13 -0.28
C LEU A 153 12.61 -26.63 -0.56
N GLU A 154 13.78 -27.22 -0.34
CA GLU A 154 14.07 -28.63 -0.59
C GLU A 154 13.19 -29.54 0.27
N GLU A 155 12.88 -29.13 1.51
CA GLU A 155 11.93 -29.84 2.36
C GLU A 155 10.51 -29.81 1.79
N VAL A 156 10.05 -28.67 1.28
CA VAL A 156 8.74 -28.52 0.65
C VAL A 156 8.68 -29.33 -0.65
N GLU A 157 9.65 -29.16 -1.55
CA GLU A 157 9.70 -29.89 -2.82
C GLU A 157 9.83 -31.39 -2.60
N GLY A 158 10.71 -31.79 -1.67
CA GLY A 158 10.87 -33.19 -1.29
C GLY A 158 9.61 -33.77 -0.66
N PHE A 159 8.84 -32.98 0.06
CA PHE A 159 7.53 -33.40 0.55
C PHE A 159 6.54 -33.59 -0.60
N LEU A 160 6.42 -32.62 -1.51
CA LEU A 160 5.46 -32.65 -2.62
C LEU A 160 5.79 -33.70 -3.68
N ARG A 161 7.07 -34.11 -3.80
CA ARG A 161 7.50 -35.17 -4.72
C ARG A 161 7.37 -36.57 -4.11
N ARG A 162 7.36 -36.72 -2.79
CA ARG A 162 7.25 -38.04 -2.14
C ARG A 162 5.83 -38.59 -2.30
N SER A 163 5.75 -39.85 -2.69
CA SER A 163 4.52 -40.54 -3.14
C SER A 163 3.50 -40.85 -2.05
N ASP A 164 3.78 -40.56 -0.78
CA ASP A 164 2.89 -40.92 0.35
C ASP A 164 1.50 -40.28 0.22
N MET A 165 1.39 -39.15 -0.48
CA MET A 165 0.12 -38.55 -0.88
C MET A 165 0.35 -37.69 -2.14
N PRO A 166 -0.16 -38.09 -3.32
CA PRO A 166 0.03 -37.30 -4.54
C PRO A 166 -0.68 -35.94 -4.43
N LEU A 167 -0.14 -34.91 -5.06
CA LEU A 167 -0.68 -33.55 -5.05
C LEU A 167 -2.15 -33.50 -5.50
N GLU A 168 -2.53 -34.37 -6.44
CA GLU A 168 -3.91 -34.52 -6.94
C GLU A 168 -4.88 -34.95 -5.85
N SER A 169 -4.40 -35.59 -4.79
CA SER A 169 -5.23 -35.98 -3.65
C SER A 169 -5.31 -34.93 -2.55
N PHE A 170 -4.56 -33.81 -2.65
CA PHE A 170 -4.64 -32.73 -1.67
C PHE A 170 -6.00 -32.06 -1.74
N ASP A 171 -6.51 -31.69 -0.57
CA ASP A 171 -7.67 -30.82 -0.47
C ASP A 171 -7.30 -29.34 -0.66
N LEU A 172 -8.30 -28.47 -0.64
CA LEU A 172 -8.12 -27.04 -0.87
C LEU A 172 -7.20 -26.38 0.16
N ILE A 173 -7.27 -26.78 1.44
CA ILE A 173 -6.46 -26.20 2.52
C ILE A 173 -5.01 -26.65 2.38
N THR A 174 -4.80 -27.93 2.10
CA THR A 174 -3.48 -28.53 1.96
C THR A 174 -2.77 -27.99 0.72
N THR A 175 -3.47 -27.87 -0.41
CA THR A 175 -2.96 -27.27 -1.64
C THR A 175 -2.61 -25.79 -1.42
N CYS A 176 -3.49 -25.01 -0.77
CA CYS A 176 -3.21 -23.61 -0.43
C CYS A 176 -1.98 -23.48 0.50
N THR A 177 -1.82 -24.38 1.46
CA THR A 177 -0.65 -24.40 2.35
C THR A 177 0.64 -24.69 1.59
N ALA A 178 0.60 -25.65 0.65
CA ALA A 178 1.72 -25.95 -0.24
C ALA A 178 2.08 -24.74 -1.09
N LEU A 179 1.09 -24.14 -1.77
CA LEU A 179 1.27 -22.96 -2.62
C LEU A 179 1.87 -21.79 -1.83
N HIS A 180 1.36 -21.52 -0.62
CA HIS A 180 1.88 -20.47 0.25
C HIS A 180 3.33 -20.73 0.68
N ARG A 181 3.69 -21.99 0.93
CA ARG A 181 5.07 -22.35 1.27
C ARG A 181 6.00 -22.16 0.07
N LEU A 182 5.60 -22.60 -1.11
CA LEU A 182 6.36 -22.38 -2.34
C LEU A 182 6.54 -20.87 -2.62
N ALA A 183 5.48 -20.06 -2.47
CA ALA A 183 5.51 -18.61 -2.66
C ALA A 183 6.44 -17.86 -1.69
N ARG A 184 6.81 -18.48 -0.56
CA ARG A 184 7.78 -17.91 0.38
C ARG A 184 9.22 -18.05 -0.11
N TYR A 185 9.49 -19.02 -1.00
CA TYR A 185 10.81 -19.29 -1.53
C TYR A 185 10.89 -18.86 -3.01
N SER A 186 11.66 -17.81 -3.29
CA SER A 186 11.75 -17.18 -4.63
C SER A 186 12.37 -18.06 -5.73
N SER A 187 12.83 -19.28 -5.42
CA SER A 187 13.62 -20.14 -6.31
C SER A 187 13.02 -21.53 -6.48
N THR A 188 11.71 -21.63 -6.63
CA THR A 188 10.99 -22.92 -6.73
C THR A 188 11.08 -23.55 -8.12
N SER A 189 11.08 -24.89 -8.21
CA SER A 189 10.91 -25.64 -9.45
C SER A 189 9.65 -25.19 -10.24
N PRO A 190 9.81 -24.62 -11.45
CA PRO A 190 8.67 -24.07 -12.21
C PRO A 190 7.57 -25.09 -12.48
N HIS A 191 7.94 -26.35 -12.77
CA HIS A 191 6.98 -27.41 -13.05
C HIS A 191 6.15 -27.80 -11.82
N LEU A 192 6.78 -27.93 -10.64
CA LEU A 192 6.06 -28.24 -9.40
C LEU A 192 5.15 -27.08 -8.98
N LEU A 193 5.63 -25.86 -9.17
CA LEU A 193 4.86 -24.65 -8.94
C LEU A 193 3.60 -24.62 -9.82
N GLN A 194 3.75 -24.79 -11.13
CA GLN A 194 2.63 -24.78 -12.07
C GLN A 194 1.61 -25.87 -11.72
N ARG A 195 2.05 -27.11 -11.44
CA ARG A 195 1.14 -28.19 -10.99
C ARG A 195 0.37 -27.83 -9.73
N THR A 196 0.99 -27.14 -8.79
CA THR A 196 0.33 -26.70 -7.54
C THR A 196 -0.68 -25.58 -7.81
N VAL A 197 -0.36 -24.66 -8.72
CA VAL A 197 -1.25 -23.58 -9.19
C VAL A 197 -2.47 -24.16 -9.91
N ASP A 198 -2.27 -25.09 -10.85
CA ASP A 198 -3.33 -25.74 -11.61
C ASP A 198 -4.26 -26.51 -10.67
N ARG A 199 -3.69 -27.32 -9.77
CA ARG A 199 -4.48 -28.06 -8.78
C ARG A 199 -5.31 -27.13 -7.90
N MET A 200 -4.75 -25.99 -7.50
CA MET A 200 -5.48 -25.00 -6.71
C MET A 200 -6.65 -24.40 -7.48
N ALA A 201 -6.46 -24.10 -8.77
CA ALA A 201 -7.51 -23.55 -9.63
C ALA A 201 -8.66 -24.56 -9.84
N ASP A 202 -8.35 -25.83 -10.06
CA ASP A 202 -9.34 -26.90 -10.19
C ASP A 202 -10.20 -27.02 -8.92
N LEU A 203 -9.53 -27.11 -7.76
CA LEU A 203 -10.21 -27.22 -6.46
C LEU A 203 -11.10 -26.01 -6.12
N LEU A 204 -10.68 -24.80 -6.52
CA LEU A 204 -11.49 -23.59 -6.35
C LEU A 204 -12.72 -23.60 -7.25
N THR A 205 -12.58 -24.09 -8.48
CA THR A 205 -13.69 -24.24 -9.43
C THR A 205 -14.70 -25.28 -8.95
N GLU A 206 -14.23 -26.41 -8.43
CA GLU A 206 -15.07 -27.48 -7.87
C GLU A 206 -15.86 -27.05 -6.62
N ARG A 207 -15.34 -26.09 -5.83
CA ARG A 207 -15.87 -25.78 -4.48
C ARG A 207 -16.25 -24.32 -4.25
N ALA A 208 -16.48 -23.55 -5.32
CA ALA A 208 -16.57 -22.10 -5.28
C ALA A 208 -17.51 -21.53 -4.19
N SER A 209 -18.66 -22.16 -3.95
CA SER A 209 -19.67 -21.68 -3.00
C SER A 209 -19.35 -21.91 -1.52
N SER A 210 -18.33 -22.68 -1.18
CA SER A 210 -18.02 -23.10 0.21
C SER A 210 -16.61 -22.72 0.68
N VAL A 211 -15.88 -21.93 -0.10
CA VAL A 211 -14.49 -21.59 0.21
C VAL A 211 -14.43 -20.60 1.36
N HIS A 212 -13.69 -20.96 2.40
CA HIS A 212 -13.45 -20.07 3.53
C HIS A 212 -12.60 -18.85 3.11
N PRO A 213 -12.95 -17.61 3.52
CA PRO A 213 -12.22 -16.38 3.15
C PRO A 213 -10.70 -16.44 3.29
N ARG A 214 -10.22 -17.03 4.39
CA ARG A 214 -8.79 -17.23 4.64
C ARG A 214 -8.06 -18.01 3.55
N VAL A 215 -8.71 -19.04 2.99
CA VAL A 215 -8.13 -19.85 1.92
C VAL A 215 -7.98 -19.01 0.66
N ILE A 216 -8.98 -18.18 0.35
CA ILE A 216 -8.97 -17.24 -0.77
C ILE A 216 -7.85 -16.22 -0.59
N SER A 217 -7.76 -15.58 0.59
CA SER A 217 -6.75 -14.56 0.84
C SER A 217 -5.33 -15.11 0.75
N ASN A 218 -5.09 -16.31 1.27
CA ASN A 218 -3.78 -16.94 1.21
C ASN A 218 -3.44 -17.39 -0.22
N ALA A 219 -4.42 -17.91 -0.97
CA ALA A 219 -4.23 -18.30 -2.36
C ALA A 219 -3.91 -17.09 -3.24
N LEU A 220 -4.65 -16.00 -3.09
CA LEU A 220 -4.40 -14.74 -3.80
C LEU A 220 -3.03 -14.17 -3.45
N TRP A 221 -2.70 -14.08 -2.16
CA TRP A 221 -1.40 -13.58 -1.71
C TRP A 221 -0.25 -14.41 -2.29
N SER A 222 -0.39 -15.74 -2.27
CA SER A 222 0.60 -16.65 -2.83
C SER A 222 0.74 -16.44 -4.34
N SER A 223 -0.38 -16.30 -5.06
CA SER A 223 -0.40 -16.03 -6.50
C SER A 223 0.31 -14.72 -6.83
N ALA A 224 0.03 -13.64 -6.09
CA ALA A 224 0.68 -12.35 -6.24
C ALA A 224 2.19 -12.38 -5.98
N ARG A 225 2.64 -13.25 -5.07
CA ARG A 225 4.08 -13.45 -4.81
C ARG A 225 4.78 -14.28 -5.89
N LEU A 226 4.01 -15.06 -6.65
CA LEU A 226 4.49 -15.98 -7.68
C LEU A 226 4.32 -15.45 -9.10
N SER A 227 3.58 -14.36 -9.32
CA SER A 227 3.15 -13.87 -10.64
C SER A 227 4.30 -13.44 -11.56
N CYS A 228 5.52 -13.38 -11.06
CA CYS A 228 6.74 -13.18 -11.86
C CYS A 228 7.42 -14.49 -12.30
N HIS A 229 6.89 -15.66 -11.94
CA HIS A 229 7.55 -16.96 -12.14
C HIS A 229 6.71 -18.01 -12.88
N THR A 230 5.39 -17.80 -13.04
CA THR A 230 4.48 -18.82 -13.60
C THR A 230 3.23 -18.20 -14.20
N ASP A 231 2.56 -18.90 -15.12
CA ASP A 231 1.23 -18.49 -15.61
C ASP A 231 0.19 -18.76 -14.51
N CYS A 232 -0.29 -17.67 -13.89
CA CYS A 232 -1.31 -17.71 -12.87
C CYS A 232 -2.69 -17.23 -13.37
N HIS A 233 -2.88 -17.01 -14.68
CA HIS A 233 -4.13 -16.44 -15.21
C HIS A 233 -5.35 -17.32 -14.88
N HIS A 234 -5.23 -18.65 -14.98
CA HIS A 234 -6.30 -19.58 -14.66
C HIS A 234 -6.68 -19.54 -13.17
N LEU A 235 -5.68 -19.52 -12.28
CA LEU A 235 -5.89 -19.41 -10.84
C LEU A 235 -6.52 -18.07 -10.45
N VAL A 236 -6.06 -16.96 -11.04
CA VAL A 236 -6.63 -15.62 -10.79
C VAL A 236 -8.09 -15.56 -11.21
N ARG A 237 -8.45 -16.09 -12.39
CA ARG A 237 -9.85 -16.15 -12.85
C ARG A 237 -10.72 -17.00 -11.92
N SER A 238 -10.19 -18.14 -11.46
CA SER A 238 -10.88 -19.02 -10.50
C SER A 238 -11.13 -18.30 -9.17
N LEU A 239 -10.11 -17.64 -8.61
CA LEU A 239 -10.21 -16.88 -7.35
C LEU A 239 -11.20 -15.71 -7.46
N VAL A 240 -11.19 -14.98 -8.57
CA VAL A 240 -12.15 -13.90 -8.83
C VAL A 240 -13.58 -14.45 -8.91
N THR A 241 -13.77 -15.58 -9.59
CA THR A 241 -15.08 -16.24 -9.70
C THR A 241 -15.60 -16.65 -8.32
N VAL A 242 -14.74 -17.24 -7.50
CA VAL A 242 -15.07 -17.61 -6.12
C VAL A 242 -15.50 -16.38 -5.32
N ILE A 243 -14.71 -15.29 -5.31
CA ILE A 243 -15.03 -14.05 -4.59
C ILE A 243 -16.40 -13.49 -5.00
N ASN A 244 -16.68 -13.47 -6.30
CA ASN A 244 -17.95 -12.97 -6.83
C ASN A 244 -19.15 -13.88 -6.52
N SER A 245 -18.90 -15.17 -6.26
CA SER A 245 -19.94 -16.15 -5.92
C SER A 245 -20.28 -16.24 -4.43
N LEU A 246 -19.48 -15.62 -3.55
CA LEU A 246 -19.69 -15.72 -2.12
C LEU A 246 -20.98 -15.00 -1.70
N PRO A 247 -21.93 -15.70 -1.03
CA PRO A 247 -23.23 -15.13 -0.68
C PRO A 247 -23.15 -14.07 0.42
N SER A 248 -22.16 -14.18 1.31
CA SER A 248 -21.88 -13.19 2.34
C SER A 248 -20.37 -13.07 2.56
N LEU A 249 -19.91 -11.84 2.59
CA LEU A 249 -18.51 -11.49 2.84
C LEU A 249 -18.29 -11.05 4.29
N GLU A 250 -19.30 -11.20 5.16
CA GLU A 250 -19.18 -10.92 6.60
C GLU A 250 -18.10 -11.78 7.28
N ALA A 251 -17.85 -12.97 6.74
CA ALA A 251 -16.82 -13.90 7.20
C ALA A 251 -15.37 -13.42 6.93
N PHE A 252 -15.17 -12.37 6.12
CA PHE A 252 -13.84 -11.81 5.91
C PHE A 252 -13.39 -11.00 7.13
N GLU A 253 -12.47 -11.55 7.90
CA GLU A 253 -11.69 -10.75 8.86
C GLU A 253 -10.90 -9.62 8.15
N PRO A 254 -10.62 -8.50 8.84
CA PRO A 254 -9.85 -7.37 8.29
C PRO A 254 -8.55 -7.75 7.58
N LEU A 255 -7.80 -8.71 8.14
CA LEU A 255 -6.57 -9.22 7.54
C LEU A 255 -6.81 -9.91 6.19
N HIS A 256 -7.89 -10.69 6.06
CA HIS A 256 -8.23 -11.36 4.81
C HIS A 256 -8.57 -10.34 3.71
N ILE A 257 -9.33 -9.29 4.04
CA ILE A 257 -9.64 -8.20 3.10
C ILE A 257 -8.35 -7.52 2.64
N ALA A 258 -7.48 -7.15 3.59
CA ALA A 258 -6.22 -6.48 3.28
C ALA A 258 -5.31 -7.32 2.39
N ASN A 259 -5.17 -8.62 2.68
CA ASN A 259 -4.36 -9.53 1.87
C ASN A 259 -4.95 -9.72 0.46
N CYS A 260 -6.28 -9.85 0.34
CA CYS A 260 -6.93 -9.94 -0.97
C CYS A 260 -6.71 -8.66 -1.79
N LEU A 261 -6.92 -7.47 -1.22
CA LEU A 261 -6.78 -6.20 -1.95
C LEU A 261 -5.33 -5.92 -2.36
N TRP A 262 -4.36 -6.21 -1.48
CA TRP A 262 -2.94 -6.11 -1.82
C TRP A 262 -2.55 -7.08 -2.93
N ALA A 263 -3.01 -8.32 -2.86
CA ALA A 263 -2.74 -9.32 -3.88
C ALA A 263 -3.38 -8.95 -5.22
N CYS A 264 -4.63 -8.45 -5.22
CA CYS A 264 -5.29 -7.96 -6.42
C CYS A 264 -4.50 -6.82 -7.06
N GLY A 265 -4.02 -5.84 -6.29
CA GLY A 265 -3.19 -4.76 -6.81
C GLY A 265 -1.88 -5.25 -7.42
N SER A 266 -1.18 -6.16 -6.73
CA SER A 266 0.06 -6.75 -7.22
C SER A 266 -0.12 -7.53 -8.53
N LEU A 267 -1.19 -8.34 -8.61
CA LEU A 267 -1.54 -9.08 -9.82
C LEU A 267 -1.97 -8.13 -10.94
N TYR A 268 -2.74 -7.09 -10.64
CA TYR A 268 -3.23 -6.13 -11.61
C TYR A 268 -2.08 -5.47 -12.40
N ASP A 269 -0.99 -5.13 -11.72
CA ASP A 269 0.19 -4.54 -12.37
C ASP A 269 0.89 -5.51 -13.33
N CYS A 270 0.91 -6.81 -13.00
CA CYS A 270 1.52 -7.85 -13.83
C CYS A 270 0.65 -8.34 -15.00
N LEU A 271 -0.67 -8.14 -14.94
CA LEU A 271 -1.59 -8.63 -15.97
C LEU A 271 -1.53 -7.76 -17.24
N SER A 272 -1.25 -8.38 -18.38
CA SER A 272 -1.26 -7.70 -19.68
C SER A 272 -2.66 -7.64 -20.32
N ASP A 273 -3.53 -8.59 -20.01
CA ASP A 273 -4.83 -8.73 -20.68
C ASP A 273 -5.95 -7.94 -20.00
N ALA A 274 -6.65 -7.11 -20.79
CA ALA A 274 -7.76 -6.29 -20.32
C ALA A 274 -8.95 -7.08 -19.74
N PRO A 275 -9.35 -8.26 -20.27
CA PRO A 275 -10.42 -9.06 -19.67
C PRO A 275 -10.13 -9.49 -18.23
N THR A 276 -8.94 -10.04 -17.94
CA THR A 276 -8.59 -10.49 -16.58
C THR A 276 -8.46 -9.31 -15.63
N LYS A 277 -7.90 -8.18 -16.07
CA LYS A 277 -7.91 -6.91 -15.30
C LYS A 277 -9.31 -6.48 -14.89
N ARG A 278 -10.29 -6.52 -15.81
CA ARG A 278 -11.70 -6.21 -15.50
C ARG A 278 -12.30 -7.18 -14.49
N SER A 279 -11.99 -8.47 -14.61
CA SER A 279 -12.43 -9.48 -13.64
C SER A 279 -11.87 -9.21 -12.23
N VAL A 280 -10.59 -8.85 -12.11
CA VAL A 280 -9.98 -8.45 -10.83
C VAL A 280 -10.70 -7.24 -10.23
N LEU A 281 -10.99 -6.21 -11.03
CA LEU A 281 -11.72 -5.02 -10.57
C LEU A 281 -13.15 -5.34 -10.08
N ALA A 282 -13.82 -6.32 -10.69
CA ALA A 282 -15.12 -6.81 -10.22
C ALA A 282 -15.01 -7.43 -8.81
N ALA A 283 -14.05 -8.33 -8.58
CA ALA A 283 -13.81 -8.91 -7.26
C ALA A 283 -13.43 -7.85 -6.21
N VAL A 284 -12.61 -6.87 -6.58
CA VAL A 284 -12.23 -5.75 -5.72
C VAL A 284 -13.45 -4.92 -5.31
N SER A 285 -14.40 -4.71 -6.23
CA SER A 285 -15.64 -4.00 -5.92
C SER A 285 -16.46 -4.70 -4.83
N HIS A 286 -16.47 -6.04 -4.82
CA HIS A 286 -17.08 -6.82 -3.75
C HIS A 286 -16.33 -6.64 -2.43
N LEU A 287 -15.00 -6.78 -2.41
CA LEU A 287 -14.17 -6.60 -1.22
C LEU A 287 -14.27 -5.19 -0.60
N VAL A 288 -14.36 -4.16 -1.44
CA VAL A 288 -14.55 -2.76 -1.01
C VAL A 288 -15.90 -2.58 -0.31
N LYS A 289 -16.97 -3.20 -0.79
CA LYS A 289 -18.27 -3.16 -0.09
C LYS A 289 -18.16 -3.75 1.33
N CYS A 290 -17.34 -4.78 1.52
CA CYS A 290 -17.08 -5.41 2.83
C CYS A 290 -16.23 -4.56 3.75
N LEU A 291 -15.26 -3.86 3.18
CA LEU A 291 -14.48 -2.87 3.91
C LEU A 291 -15.41 -1.79 4.49
N LEU A 292 -16.35 -1.32 3.67
CA LEU A 292 -17.29 -0.25 4.03
C LEU A 292 -18.47 -0.72 4.90
N SER A 293 -18.72 -2.03 5.02
CA SER A 293 -19.79 -2.57 5.85
C SER A 293 -19.44 -2.48 7.35
N ARG A 294 -19.58 -1.27 7.91
CA ARG A 294 -19.57 -0.89 9.34
C ARG A 294 -18.57 -1.63 10.25
N ARG A 295 -17.35 -1.91 9.76
CA ARG A 295 -16.27 -2.41 10.63
C ARG A 295 -15.66 -1.25 11.42
N PRO A 296 -15.55 -1.33 12.76
CA PRO A 296 -14.79 -0.35 13.53
C PRO A 296 -13.37 -0.22 12.99
N SER A 297 -12.84 0.99 12.96
CA SER A 297 -11.44 1.19 12.59
C SER A 297 -10.49 0.36 13.48
N ALA A 298 -10.91 0.04 14.71
CA ALA A 298 -10.19 -0.77 15.71
C ALA A 298 -9.83 -2.17 15.25
N ASP A 299 -10.55 -2.70 14.28
CA ASP A 299 -10.35 -4.06 13.80
C ASP A 299 -9.17 -4.15 12.83
N PHE A 300 -8.72 -3.02 12.26
CA PHE A 300 -7.63 -2.98 11.31
C PHE A 300 -6.30 -2.64 11.98
N THR A 301 -5.27 -3.45 11.72
CA THR A 301 -3.89 -3.08 12.05
C THR A 301 -3.36 -2.04 11.05
N GLU A 302 -2.25 -1.37 11.37
CA GLU A 302 -1.57 -0.46 10.44
C GLU A 302 -1.21 -1.12 9.12
N GLN A 303 -0.72 -2.37 9.18
CA GLN A 303 -0.39 -3.16 8.00
C GLN A 303 -1.63 -3.48 7.16
N ASN A 304 -2.78 -3.73 7.80
CA ASN A 304 -4.01 -3.95 7.05
C ASN A 304 -4.41 -2.70 6.28
N ILE A 305 -4.43 -1.54 6.94
CA ILE A 305 -4.78 -0.27 6.31
C ILE A 305 -3.83 0.06 5.16
N SER A 306 -2.53 -0.08 5.37
CA SER A 306 -1.54 0.22 4.33
C SER A 306 -1.66 -0.70 3.11
N ASN A 307 -1.88 -1.99 3.32
CA ASN A 307 -2.09 -2.96 2.25
C ASN A 307 -3.37 -2.69 1.45
N ILE A 308 -4.47 -2.33 2.13
CA ILE A 308 -5.74 -1.93 1.51
C ILE A 308 -5.52 -0.70 0.62
N ILE A 309 -4.97 0.36 1.19
CA ILE A 309 -4.77 1.65 0.51
C ILE A 309 -3.81 1.50 -0.67
N TRP A 310 -2.70 0.79 -0.48
CA TRP A 310 -1.72 0.54 -1.54
C TRP A 310 -2.35 -0.25 -2.69
N GLY A 311 -3.04 -1.36 -2.40
CA GLY A 311 -3.65 -2.21 -3.43
C GLY A 311 -4.69 -1.44 -4.24
N LEU A 312 -5.56 -0.67 -3.58
CA LEU A 312 -6.53 0.19 -4.26
C LEU A 312 -5.87 1.31 -5.06
N GLY A 313 -4.76 1.87 -4.57
CA GLY A 313 -3.98 2.88 -5.27
C GLY A 313 -3.30 2.38 -6.55
N VAL A 314 -2.75 1.16 -6.54
CA VAL A 314 -2.19 0.52 -7.75
C VAL A 314 -3.27 0.33 -8.82
N MET A 315 -4.48 -0.05 -8.42
CA MET A 315 -5.61 -0.29 -9.34
C MET A 315 -6.44 0.96 -9.65
N GLU A 316 -6.11 2.11 -9.05
CA GLU A 316 -6.87 3.37 -9.15
C GLU A 316 -8.38 3.21 -8.90
N VAL A 317 -8.74 2.44 -7.87
CA VAL A 317 -10.15 2.15 -7.53
C VAL A 317 -10.74 3.30 -6.72
N LEU A 318 -11.64 4.06 -7.35
CA LEU A 318 -12.27 5.26 -6.77
C LEU A 318 -13.68 5.03 -6.23
N GLN A 319 -14.28 3.87 -6.50
CA GLN A 319 -15.68 3.57 -6.18
C GLN A 319 -15.82 2.62 -4.99
N PRO A 320 -16.88 2.76 -4.17
CA PRO A 320 -17.96 3.74 -4.30
C PRO A 320 -17.55 5.16 -3.89
N SER A 321 -18.35 6.16 -4.25
CA SER A 321 -18.18 7.55 -3.80
C SER A 321 -17.97 7.62 -2.28
N GLY A 322 -17.00 8.43 -1.84
CA GLY A 322 -16.59 8.53 -0.44
C GLY A 322 -15.56 7.48 0.01
N LEU A 323 -15.19 6.51 -0.83
CA LEU A 323 -14.13 5.54 -0.50
C LEU A 323 -12.81 6.22 -0.12
N LEU A 324 -12.33 7.16 -0.93
CA LEU A 324 -11.06 7.84 -0.66
C LEU A 324 -11.09 8.60 0.68
N LEU A 325 -12.21 9.24 1.00
CA LEU A 325 -12.40 9.92 2.27
C LEU A 325 -12.36 8.91 3.43
N HIS A 326 -13.07 7.79 3.30
CA HIS A 326 -13.05 6.70 4.29
C HIS A 326 -11.63 6.15 4.52
N LEU A 327 -10.87 5.89 3.45
CA LEU A 327 -9.49 5.45 3.53
C LEU A 327 -8.59 6.48 4.21
N SER A 328 -8.79 7.77 3.92
CA SER A 328 -8.04 8.85 4.57
C SER A 328 -8.31 8.90 6.08
N THR A 329 -9.58 8.73 6.50
CA THR A 329 -9.95 8.67 7.91
C THR A 329 -9.38 7.43 8.60
N LEU A 330 -9.36 6.27 7.92
CA LEU A 330 -8.73 5.06 8.45
C LEU A 330 -7.22 5.22 8.62
N ALA A 331 -6.55 5.80 7.62
CA ALA A 331 -5.12 6.10 7.67
C ALA A 331 -4.81 7.06 8.83
N GLU A 332 -5.57 8.15 8.96
CA GLU A 332 -5.42 9.10 10.06
C GLU A 332 -5.67 8.44 11.42
N ALA A 333 -6.71 7.61 11.55
CA ALA A 333 -7.01 6.95 12.83
C ALA A 333 -5.95 5.91 13.25
N ARG A 334 -5.29 5.23 12.30
CA ARG A 334 -4.41 4.09 12.59
C ARG A 334 -2.93 4.39 12.50
N LEU A 335 -2.52 5.21 11.55
CA LEU A 335 -1.11 5.50 11.29
C LEU A 335 -0.59 6.67 12.13
N ASN A 336 -1.47 7.30 12.92
CA ASN A 336 -1.12 8.41 13.80
C ASN A 336 -0.50 8.01 15.15
N HIS A 337 -0.59 6.75 15.56
CA HIS A 337 -0.29 6.35 16.95
C HIS A 337 1.07 5.71 17.18
N HIS A 338 1.85 5.42 16.13
CA HIS A 338 3.03 4.58 16.28
C HIS A 338 4.36 5.34 16.26
N ALA A 339 5.21 4.98 17.22
CA ALA A 339 6.58 5.41 17.37
C ALA A 339 7.52 4.69 16.38
N ALA A 340 7.08 4.41 15.15
CA ALA A 340 7.90 3.90 14.04
C ALA A 340 7.45 4.52 12.71
N ALA A 341 8.37 5.16 11.97
CA ALA A 341 8.15 5.38 10.54
C ALA A 341 8.27 3.99 9.89
N THR A 342 7.17 3.47 9.39
CA THR A 342 7.09 2.10 8.89
C THR A 342 6.77 2.08 7.41
N GLN A 343 7.06 0.94 6.77
CA GLN A 343 6.54 0.60 5.45
C GLN A 343 5.05 0.89 5.31
N SER A 344 4.28 0.67 6.38
CA SER A 344 2.84 0.89 6.36
C SER A 344 2.48 2.35 6.11
N GLN A 345 3.21 3.29 6.73
CA GLN A 345 3.02 4.72 6.48
C GLN A 345 3.36 5.07 5.03
N ALA A 346 4.53 4.64 4.54
CA ALA A 346 4.97 4.87 3.17
C ALA A 346 3.96 4.32 2.13
N ASN A 347 3.51 3.08 2.31
CA ASN A 347 2.52 2.43 1.46
C ASN A 347 1.18 3.17 1.46
N ALA A 348 0.71 3.60 2.63
CA ALA A 348 -0.55 4.30 2.76
C ALA A 348 -0.51 5.70 2.12
N VAL A 349 0.52 6.51 2.40
CA VAL A 349 0.59 7.87 1.83
C VAL A 349 0.75 7.83 0.31
N TRP A 350 1.54 6.89 -0.20
CA TRP A 350 1.68 6.69 -1.64
C TRP A 350 0.36 6.26 -2.29
N GLY A 351 -0.35 5.28 -1.69
CA GLY A 351 -1.63 4.83 -2.22
C GLY A 351 -2.72 5.90 -2.16
N LEU A 352 -2.80 6.68 -1.08
CA LEU A 352 -3.70 7.84 -0.99
C LEU A 352 -3.36 8.90 -2.04
N ALA A 353 -2.08 9.22 -2.24
CA ALA A 353 -1.64 10.16 -3.26
C ALA A 353 -1.97 9.69 -4.68
N LYS A 354 -1.83 8.39 -4.96
CA LYS A 354 -2.24 7.78 -6.24
C LYS A 354 -3.74 7.91 -6.48
N LEU A 355 -4.55 7.57 -5.48
CA LEU A 355 -6.00 7.71 -5.56
C LEU A 355 -6.43 9.17 -5.71
N LEU A 356 -5.77 10.10 -5.00
CA LEU A 356 -6.02 11.53 -5.13
C LEU A 356 -5.73 12.03 -6.55
N GLN A 357 -4.58 11.67 -7.12
CA GLN A 357 -4.24 12.01 -8.51
C GLN A 357 -5.27 11.44 -9.50
N ALA A 358 -5.69 10.19 -9.33
CA ALA A 358 -6.72 9.59 -10.18
C ALA A 358 -8.10 10.27 -10.04
N VAL A 359 -8.46 10.75 -8.84
CA VAL A 359 -9.66 11.56 -8.62
C VAL A 359 -9.58 12.91 -9.33
N GLU A 360 -8.43 13.59 -9.24
CA GLU A 360 -8.20 14.89 -9.87
C GLU A 360 -8.32 14.78 -11.39
N ASP A 361 -7.68 13.77 -11.98
CA ASP A 361 -7.75 13.50 -13.42
C ASP A 361 -9.20 13.21 -13.89
N ARG A 362 -10.07 12.69 -13.01
CA ARG A 362 -11.45 12.30 -13.34
C ARG A 362 -12.52 13.26 -12.80
N GLY A 363 -12.15 14.32 -12.08
CA GLY A 363 -13.08 15.29 -11.48
C GLY A 363 -14.04 14.70 -10.43
N ALA A 364 -13.64 13.65 -9.69
CA ALA A 364 -14.57 12.83 -8.91
C ALA A 364 -14.84 13.28 -7.45
N LEU A 365 -14.17 14.33 -6.95
CA LEU A 365 -14.35 14.86 -5.58
C LEU A 365 -14.44 16.39 -5.58
N SER A 366 -15.09 16.93 -4.54
CA SER A 366 -15.06 18.37 -4.25
C SER A 366 -13.67 18.82 -3.76
N ASP A 367 -13.37 20.11 -3.88
CA ASP A 367 -12.06 20.65 -3.45
C ASP A 367 -11.84 20.53 -1.94
N ILE A 368 -12.91 20.56 -1.14
CA ILE A 368 -12.86 20.35 0.30
C ILE A 368 -12.40 18.91 0.62
N GLU A 369 -12.98 17.92 -0.06
CA GLU A 369 -12.61 16.52 0.12
C GLU A 369 -11.16 16.27 -0.34
N LYS A 370 -10.76 16.83 -1.48
CA LYS A 370 -9.36 16.76 -1.95
C LYS A 370 -8.42 17.34 -0.88
N GLN A 371 -8.76 18.49 -0.31
CA GLN A 371 -7.94 19.14 0.72
C GLN A 371 -7.84 18.32 2.00
N GLN A 372 -8.91 17.62 2.40
CA GLN A 372 -8.87 16.71 3.54
C GLN A 372 -7.91 15.54 3.30
N VAL A 373 -7.96 14.92 2.13
CA VAL A 373 -7.05 13.81 1.77
C VAL A 373 -5.59 14.29 1.75
N ARG A 374 -5.32 15.46 1.16
CA ARG A 374 -3.98 16.09 1.16
C ARG A 374 -3.45 16.30 2.57
N ARG A 375 -4.29 16.79 3.49
CA ARG A 375 -3.91 17.00 4.89
C ARG A 375 -3.47 15.69 5.56
N VAL A 376 -4.18 14.59 5.32
CA VAL A 376 -3.80 13.28 5.87
C VAL A 376 -2.45 12.81 5.31
N ILE A 377 -2.25 12.93 3.98
CA ILE A 377 -0.98 12.59 3.33
C ILE A 377 0.17 13.41 3.93
N GLN A 378 0.00 14.72 4.06
CA GLN A 378 0.98 15.63 4.65
C GLN A 378 1.30 15.25 6.10
N ASN A 379 0.27 15.08 6.94
CA ASN A 379 0.44 14.75 8.36
C ASN A 379 1.22 13.45 8.57
N VAL A 380 0.88 12.39 7.84
CA VAL A 380 1.58 11.08 7.97
C VAL A 380 2.99 11.16 7.41
N SER A 381 3.19 11.88 6.29
CA SER A 381 4.50 12.02 5.66
C SER A 381 5.45 12.87 6.48
N PHE A 382 5.00 14.01 7.01
CA PHE A 382 5.80 14.89 7.86
C PHE A 382 6.28 14.18 9.12
N ARG A 383 5.45 13.35 9.75
CA ARG A 383 5.88 12.51 10.89
C ARG A 383 6.97 11.52 10.51
N SER A 384 6.89 10.93 9.32
CA SER A 384 7.93 10.03 8.81
C SER A 384 9.26 10.78 8.66
N VAL A 385 9.21 11.98 8.04
CA VAL A 385 10.37 12.86 7.84
C VAL A 385 10.98 13.31 9.16
N THR A 386 10.18 13.90 10.07
CA THR A 386 10.65 14.38 11.37
C THR A 386 11.30 13.27 12.19
N ARG A 387 10.80 12.04 12.06
CA ARG A 387 11.42 10.90 12.74
C ARG A 387 12.79 10.57 12.16
N TRP A 388 12.89 10.40 10.84
CA TRP A 388 14.16 10.08 10.18
C TRP A 388 15.21 11.17 10.41
N SER A 389 14.80 12.43 10.51
CA SER A 389 15.72 13.54 10.80
C SER A 389 16.14 13.61 12.28
N SER A 390 15.26 13.24 13.21
CA SER A 390 15.47 13.51 14.65
C SER A 390 15.92 12.31 15.47
N SER A 391 15.84 11.09 14.94
CA SER A 391 16.13 9.85 15.68
C SER A 391 17.44 9.21 15.21
N PRO A 392 18.54 9.32 15.98
CA PRO A 392 19.80 8.65 15.64
C PRO A 392 19.62 7.15 15.43
N GLY A 393 20.18 6.61 14.35
CA GLY A 393 20.09 5.18 14.01
C GLY A 393 18.82 4.74 13.29
N VAL A 394 17.84 5.62 13.08
CA VAL A 394 16.64 5.33 12.28
C VAL A 394 16.82 5.92 10.88
N SER A 395 17.41 5.15 9.96
CA SER A 395 17.49 5.53 8.54
C SER A 395 16.21 5.10 7.79
N ALA A 396 15.78 5.94 6.86
CA ALA A 396 14.70 5.62 5.93
C ALA A 396 15.16 4.51 4.98
N ARG A 397 14.35 3.46 4.78
CA ARG A 397 14.66 2.56 3.68
C ARG A 397 14.46 3.32 2.36
N PRO A 398 15.37 3.18 1.39
CA PRO A 398 15.31 3.94 0.14
C PRO A 398 13.93 3.91 -0.53
N GLU A 399 13.26 2.76 -0.57
CA GLU A 399 11.93 2.61 -1.16
C GLU A 399 10.85 3.38 -0.38
N GLU A 400 10.89 3.32 0.97
CA GLU A 400 9.96 4.08 1.83
C GLU A 400 10.13 5.58 1.62
N LEU A 401 11.38 6.04 1.54
CA LEU A 401 11.71 7.44 1.30
C LEU A 401 11.15 7.89 -0.05
N GLY A 402 11.38 7.13 -1.13
CA GLY A 402 10.84 7.46 -2.45
C GLY A 402 9.32 7.56 -2.47
N MET A 403 8.63 6.65 -1.78
CA MET A 403 7.17 6.65 -1.68
C MET A 403 6.64 7.88 -0.91
N VAL A 404 7.27 8.22 0.22
CA VAL A 404 6.90 9.38 1.04
C VAL A 404 7.16 10.70 0.29
N VAL A 405 8.34 10.84 -0.32
CA VAL A 405 8.73 12.02 -1.10
C VAL A 405 7.77 12.25 -2.28
N TRP A 406 7.41 11.18 -3.00
CA TRP A 406 6.45 11.23 -4.09
C TRP A 406 5.05 11.63 -3.61
N ALA A 407 4.56 11.02 -2.53
CA ALA A 407 3.25 11.34 -1.97
C ALA A 407 3.15 12.80 -1.49
N LEU A 408 4.23 13.31 -0.87
CA LEU A 408 4.35 14.70 -0.44
C LEU A 408 4.25 15.68 -1.60
N ALA A 409 4.96 15.42 -2.70
CA ALA A 409 4.92 16.26 -3.89
C ALA A 409 3.50 16.37 -4.46
N VAL A 410 2.80 15.24 -4.56
CA VAL A 410 1.39 15.21 -5.00
C VAL A 410 0.48 15.98 -4.03
N ALA A 411 0.66 15.79 -2.72
CA ALA A 411 -0.22 16.41 -1.73
C ALA A 411 0.00 17.91 -1.53
N LEU A 412 1.22 18.41 -1.74
CA LEU A 412 1.54 19.83 -1.61
C LEU A 412 1.17 20.61 -2.87
N GLY A 413 1.46 20.06 -4.06
CA GLY A 413 1.25 20.77 -5.33
C GLY A 413 2.06 22.08 -5.48
N GLY A 414 3.06 22.30 -4.61
CA GLY A 414 3.91 23.48 -4.56
C GLY A 414 4.44 23.78 -3.16
N VAL A 415 5.55 24.52 -3.04
CA VAL A 415 6.11 24.95 -1.75
C VAL A 415 5.29 26.11 -1.18
N THR A 416 4.88 25.95 0.07
CA THR A 416 4.38 27.05 0.92
C THR A 416 5.37 27.31 2.06
N ASP A 417 5.32 28.49 2.68
CA ASP A 417 6.17 28.79 3.83
C ASP A 417 5.96 27.79 4.98
N ALA A 418 4.72 27.33 5.19
CA ALA A 418 4.38 26.30 6.17
C ALA A 418 5.06 24.95 5.89
N SER A 419 5.35 24.63 4.62
CA SER A 419 6.00 23.38 4.23
C SER A 419 7.53 23.46 4.20
N ARG A 420 8.11 24.67 4.14
CA ARG A 420 9.54 24.88 3.87
C ARG A 420 10.44 24.20 4.90
N GLU A 421 10.12 24.33 6.20
CA GLU A 421 10.89 23.69 7.26
C GLU A 421 10.91 22.16 7.10
N THR A 422 9.77 21.55 6.78
CA THR A 422 9.70 20.10 6.61
C THR A 422 10.41 19.65 5.33
N LEU A 423 10.39 20.46 4.28
CA LEU A 423 11.17 20.19 3.06
C LEU A 423 12.68 20.25 3.30
N THR A 424 13.14 21.15 4.17
CA THR A 424 14.55 21.19 4.61
C THR A 424 14.92 19.96 5.45
N GLN A 425 14.01 19.48 6.32
CA GLN A 425 14.21 18.21 7.03
C GLN A 425 14.25 17.03 6.04
N LEU A 426 13.37 17.02 5.06
CA LEU A 426 13.28 15.99 4.03
C LEU A 426 14.54 15.95 3.16
N SER A 427 15.05 17.10 2.72
CA SER A 427 16.28 17.17 1.91
C SER A 427 17.49 16.64 2.68
N SER A 428 17.58 16.94 3.99
CA SER A 428 18.60 16.38 4.87
C SER A 428 18.52 14.84 4.97
N VAL A 429 17.31 14.29 5.07
CA VAL A 429 17.08 12.83 5.04
C VAL A 429 17.48 12.26 3.68
N ILE A 430 17.10 12.90 2.57
CA ILE A 430 17.48 12.48 1.20
C ILE A 430 19.00 12.44 1.05
N ARG A 431 19.70 13.50 1.46
CA ARG A 431 21.17 13.56 1.44
C ARG A 431 21.79 12.42 2.24
N SER A 432 21.30 12.18 3.45
CA SER A 432 21.85 11.14 4.34
C SER A 432 21.68 9.73 3.78
N ASN A 433 20.70 9.52 2.89
CA ASN A 433 20.45 8.23 2.22
C ASN A 433 21.03 8.15 0.80
N ALA A 434 21.66 9.21 0.29
CA ALA A 434 22.06 9.32 -1.12
C ALA A 434 22.98 8.18 -1.57
N ALA A 435 23.98 7.82 -0.76
CA ALA A 435 24.91 6.73 -1.09
C ALA A 435 24.23 5.35 -1.11
N SER A 436 23.33 5.10 -0.15
CA SER A 436 22.54 3.86 -0.08
C SER A 436 21.63 3.74 -1.31
N ILE A 437 20.94 4.84 -1.67
CA ILE A 437 20.11 4.92 -2.88
C ILE A 437 20.94 4.63 -4.13
N ALA A 438 22.10 5.28 -4.29
CA ALA A 438 22.94 5.11 -5.46
C ALA A 438 23.47 3.67 -5.60
N ALA A 439 23.71 2.98 -4.49
CA ALA A 439 24.21 1.60 -4.47
C ALA A 439 23.15 0.53 -4.76
N LEU A 440 21.85 0.86 -4.70
CA LEU A 440 20.79 -0.11 -4.98
C LEU A 440 20.76 -0.50 -6.47
N ARG A 441 20.57 -1.80 -6.73
CA ARG A 441 20.33 -2.30 -8.09
C ARG A 441 18.96 -1.80 -8.57
N GLY A 442 18.92 -1.15 -9.74
CA GLY A 442 17.68 -0.54 -10.26
C GLY A 442 17.26 0.72 -9.49
N SER A 443 18.25 1.45 -8.95
CA SER A 443 18.03 2.71 -8.22
C SER A 443 17.52 3.85 -9.09
N ASP A 444 17.62 3.75 -10.41
CA ASP A 444 17.16 4.76 -11.37
C ASP A 444 15.69 5.14 -11.18
N ARG A 445 14.81 4.16 -10.92
CA ARG A 445 13.39 4.42 -10.63
C ARG A 445 13.22 5.25 -9.37
N LEU A 446 13.98 4.93 -8.33
CA LEU A 446 13.90 5.64 -7.05
C LEU A 446 14.47 7.06 -7.17
N VAL A 447 15.64 7.20 -7.80
CA VAL A 447 16.27 8.50 -8.07
C VAL A 447 15.34 9.38 -8.89
N SER A 448 14.78 8.84 -9.97
CA SER A 448 13.83 9.55 -10.83
C SER A 448 12.59 10.02 -10.06
N ASN A 449 11.99 9.16 -9.22
CA ASN A 449 10.85 9.56 -8.38
C ASN A 449 11.22 10.69 -7.41
N ILE A 450 12.39 10.64 -6.79
CA ILE A 450 12.86 11.69 -5.88
C ILE A 450 13.07 13.00 -6.66
N LEU A 451 13.78 12.97 -7.80
CA LEU A 451 14.01 14.16 -8.62
C LEU A 451 12.69 14.75 -9.13
N TRP A 452 11.80 13.93 -9.68
CA TRP A 452 10.48 14.37 -10.13
C TRP A 452 9.71 15.07 -9.00
N SER A 453 9.74 14.51 -7.80
CA SER A 453 9.05 15.09 -6.64
C SER A 453 9.62 16.46 -6.27
N ILE A 454 10.95 16.61 -6.29
CA ILE A 454 11.64 17.88 -6.05
C ILE A 454 11.29 18.91 -7.14
N GLY A 455 11.27 18.48 -8.40
CA GLY A 455 10.87 19.31 -9.54
C GLY A 455 9.42 19.81 -9.44
N ILE A 456 8.48 18.93 -9.06
CA ILE A 456 7.08 19.28 -8.79
C ILE A 456 6.97 20.30 -7.66
N LEU A 457 7.75 20.12 -6.59
CA LEU A 457 7.77 21.06 -5.47
C LEU A 457 8.46 22.38 -5.83
N ARG A 458 9.27 22.43 -6.89
CA ARG A 458 10.19 23.55 -7.21
C ARG A 458 11.03 23.94 -5.99
N TYR A 459 11.51 22.94 -5.24
CA TYR A 459 12.32 23.13 -4.04
C TYR A 459 13.77 22.76 -4.32
N TRP A 460 14.72 23.58 -3.85
CA TRP A 460 16.14 23.30 -4.00
C TRP A 460 16.95 23.85 -2.82
N ASP A 461 17.93 23.08 -2.35
CA ASP A 461 18.87 23.46 -1.30
C ASP A 461 20.22 22.72 -1.46
N ASP A 462 21.19 23.04 -0.60
CA ASP A 462 22.53 22.42 -0.61
C ASP A 462 22.51 20.90 -0.36
N ASN A 463 21.51 20.40 0.38
CA ASN A 463 21.38 18.97 0.63
C ASN A 463 20.98 18.23 -0.64
N LEU A 464 20.09 18.80 -1.44
CA LEU A 464 19.69 18.26 -2.73
C LEU A 464 20.80 18.36 -3.77
N GLN A 465 21.63 19.40 -3.72
CA GLN A 465 22.83 19.46 -4.54
C GLN A 465 23.79 18.31 -4.23
N HIS A 466 24.03 18.02 -2.96
CA HIS A 466 24.86 16.88 -2.56
C HIS A 466 24.22 15.55 -3.00
N PHE A 467 22.90 15.40 -2.87
CA PHE A 467 22.19 14.23 -3.37
C PHE A 467 22.42 14.05 -4.88
N LEU A 468 22.25 15.12 -5.68
CA LEU A 468 22.44 15.08 -7.13
C LEU A 468 23.86 14.65 -7.51
N HIS A 469 24.88 15.16 -6.82
CA HIS A 469 26.26 14.72 -7.03
C HIS A 469 26.43 13.22 -6.74
N SER A 470 25.87 12.72 -5.64
CA SER A 470 25.96 11.30 -5.26
C SER A 470 25.26 10.35 -6.25
N VAL A 471 24.14 10.77 -6.85
CA VAL A 471 23.36 9.94 -7.79
C VAL A 471 23.68 10.20 -9.26
N SER A 472 24.55 11.17 -9.56
CA SER A 472 25.00 11.48 -10.92
C SER A 472 25.52 10.26 -11.70
N PRO A 473 26.29 9.31 -11.09
CA PRO A 473 26.68 8.08 -11.80
C PRO A 473 25.51 7.21 -12.24
N VAL A 474 24.42 7.15 -11.44
CA VAL A 474 23.20 6.42 -11.79
C VAL A 474 22.48 7.09 -12.97
N LEU A 475 22.46 8.42 -12.99
CA LEU A 475 21.84 9.21 -14.06
C LEU A 475 22.63 9.17 -15.37
N SER A 476 23.96 9.12 -15.27
CA SER A 476 24.87 9.20 -16.43
C SER A 476 25.08 7.84 -17.12
N SER A 477 24.65 6.73 -16.51
CA SER A 477 24.81 5.39 -17.08
C SER A 477 23.56 4.99 -17.87
N PRO A 478 23.62 4.89 -19.22
CA PRO A 478 22.49 4.44 -20.02
C PRO A 478 22.02 3.03 -19.63
N ALA A 479 22.96 2.17 -19.22
CA ALA A 479 22.67 0.81 -18.76
C ALA A 479 21.97 0.75 -17.39
N ALA A 480 22.05 1.83 -16.59
CA ALA A 480 21.36 1.92 -15.31
C ALA A 480 19.90 2.37 -15.44
N GLN A 481 19.55 3.06 -16.53
CA GLN A 481 18.18 3.54 -16.77
C GLN A 481 17.29 2.37 -17.21
N SER A 482 16.44 1.89 -16.31
CA SER A 482 15.56 0.74 -16.56
C SER A 482 14.37 1.05 -17.45
N SER A 483 14.02 2.33 -17.64
CA SER A 483 12.91 2.74 -18.51
C SER A 483 13.04 4.19 -18.99
N ALA A 484 12.55 4.46 -20.21
CA ALA A 484 12.45 5.81 -20.77
C ALA A 484 11.72 6.76 -19.82
N ARG A 485 10.65 6.28 -19.17
CA ARG A 485 9.86 7.05 -18.20
C ARG A 485 10.72 7.62 -17.07
N ASN A 486 11.63 6.83 -16.49
CA ASN A 486 12.49 7.27 -15.40
C ASN A 486 13.52 8.30 -15.87
N ALA A 487 14.11 8.09 -17.04
CA ALA A 487 15.06 9.01 -17.64
C ALA A 487 14.40 10.36 -17.96
N CYS A 488 13.23 10.35 -18.62
CA CYS A 488 12.47 11.56 -18.94
C CYS A 488 12.02 12.33 -17.70
N ALA A 489 11.58 11.64 -16.65
CA ALA A 489 11.18 12.31 -15.40
C ALA A 489 12.37 12.97 -14.69
N SER A 490 13.56 12.36 -14.75
CA SER A 490 14.80 12.96 -14.23
C SER A 490 15.20 14.20 -15.05
N VAL A 491 15.15 14.10 -16.38
CA VAL A 491 15.42 15.22 -17.30
C VAL A 491 14.46 16.38 -17.06
N TRP A 492 13.17 16.11 -16.97
CA TRP A 492 12.16 17.13 -16.68
C TRP A 492 12.38 17.81 -15.33
N ALA A 493 12.69 17.04 -14.29
CA ALA A 493 12.94 17.59 -12.96
C ALA A 493 14.13 18.56 -12.95
N LEU A 494 15.25 18.16 -13.55
CA LEU A 494 16.44 19.01 -13.64
C LEU A 494 16.18 20.26 -14.48
N ALA A 495 15.42 20.14 -15.56
CA ALA A 495 15.04 21.26 -16.41
C ALA A 495 14.17 22.29 -15.69
N VAL A 496 13.15 21.85 -14.94
CA VAL A 496 12.27 22.74 -14.18
C VAL A 496 12.99 23.43 -13.03
N LEU A 497 14.04 22.82 -12.50
CA LEU A 497 14.89 23.39 -11.45
C LEU A 497 16.05 24.24 -12.00
N ASP A 498 16.17 24.39 -13.32
CA ASP A 498 17.28 25.07 -14.01
C ASP A 498 18.67 24.51 -13.64
N LEU A 499 18.75 23.18 -13.48
CA LEU A 499 19.96 22.47 -13.10
C LEU A 499 20.67 21.88 -14.31
N PRO A 500 22.01 21.80 -14.29
CA PRO A 500 22.75 21.12 -15.35
C PRO A 500 22.39 19.62 -15.40
N PHE A 501 22.26 19.09 -16.61
CA PHE A 501 22.10 17.65 -16.81
C PHE A 501 23.44 16.93 -16.59
N PRO A 502 23.47 15.81 -15.86
CA PRO A 502 24.59 14.87 -15.89
C PRO A 502 24.91 14.44 -17.32
N SER A 503 26.20 14.26 -17.62
CA SER A 503 26.67 13.86 -18.95
C SER A 503 25.97 12.59 -19.43
N GLY A 504 25.46 12.60 -20.66
CA GLY A 504 24.78 11.46 -21.28
C GLY A 504 23.34 11.21 -20.81
N LEU A 505 22.84 11.86 -19.75
CA LEU A 505 21.45 11.64 -19.29
C LEU A 505 20.43 12.01 -20.37
N LEU A 506 20.61 13.18 -21.00
CA LEU A 506 19.68 13.66 -22.03
C LEU A 506 19.72 12.78 -23.28
N GLU A 507 20.90 12.36 -23.72
CA GLU A 507 21.09 11.43 -24.84
C GLU A 507 20.45 10.07 -24.53
N ALA A 508 20.73 9.51 -23.36
CA ALA A 508 20.14 8.24 -22.92
C ALA A 508 18.61 8.31 -22.86
N ALA A 509 18.04 9.42 -22.37
CA ALA A 509 16.59 9.60 -22.34
C ALA A 509 16.00 9.66 -23.76
N VAL A 510 16.65 10.36 -24.69
CA VAL A 510 16.26 10.41 -26.10
C VAL A 510 16.35 9.02 -26.74
N ASP A 511 17.48 8.33 -26.60
CA ASP A 511 17.70 7.01 -27.19
C ASP A 511 16.67 6.00 -26.69
N GLN A 512 16.35 6.02 -25.39
CA GLN A 512 15.32 5.16 -24.81
C GLN A 512 13.91 5.50 -25.31
N CYS A 513 13.60 6.78 -25.50
CA CYS A 513 12.34 7.21 -26.10
C CYS A 513 12.24 6.78 -27.57
N LEU A 514 13.32 6.87 -28.34
CA LEU A 514 13.34 6.50 -29.76
C LEU A 514 13.32 4.97 -29.96
N ALA A 515 13.91 4.21 -29.04
CA ALA A 515 13.95 2.75 -29.11
C ALA A 515 12.66 2.05 -28.63
N GLY A 516 11.80 2.76 -27.89
CA GLY A 516 10.60 2.20 -27.25
C GLY A 516 9.29 2.81 -27.75
N ASN A 517 8.20 2.43 -27.08
CA ASN A 517 6.91 3.12 -27.17
C ASN A 517 6.74 3.96 -25.89
N PRO A 518 7.29 5.19 -25.85
CA PRO A 518 7.23 5.99 -24.63
C PRO A 518 5.78 6.35 -24.31
N GLU A 519 5.47 6.45 -23.01
CA GLU A 519 4.18 7.02 -22.59
C GLU A 519 4.12 8.51 -23.00
N PRO A 520 2.95 9.05 -23.39
CA PRO A 520 2.80 10.47 -23.75
C PRO A 520 3.34 11.44 -22.68
N ARG A 521 3.19 11.11 -21.39
CA ARG A 521 3.74 11.92 -20.30
C ARG A 521 5.28 11.93 -20.29
N ALA A 522 5.92 10.81 -20.62
CA ALA A 522 7.38 10.71 -20.66
C ALA A 522 7.95 11.54 -21.83
N ILE A 523 7.36 11.44 -23.02
CA ILE A 523 7.86 12.19 -24.17
C ILE A 523 7.68 13.70 -24.01
N THR A 524 6.56 14.15 -23.43
CA THR A 524 6.38 15.58 -23.11
C THR A 524 7.38 16.06 -22.05
N ALA A 525 7.63 15.26 -21.01
CA ALA A 525 8.64 15.56 -19.99
C ALA A 525 10.04 15.72 -20.61
N LEU A 526 10.41 14.83 -21.54
CA LEU A 526 11.67 14.92 -22.28
C LEU A 526 11.74 16.16 -23.16
N LEU A 527 10.67 16.48 -23.90
CA LEU A 527 10.62 17.66 -24.75
C LEU A 527 10.80 18.96 -23.97
N ILE A 528 10.24 19.06 -22.76
CA ILE A 528 10.48 20.19 -21.85
C ILE A 528 11.96 20.27 -21.48
N GLY A 529 12.60 19.13 -21.17
CA GLY A 529 14.03 19.13 -20.85
C GLY A 529 14.93 19.45 -22.03
N VAL A 530 14.59 18.98 -23.23
CA VAL A 530 15.26 19.37 -24.48
C VAL A 530 15.15 20.87 -24.67
N ALA A 531 13.95 21.44 -24.51
CA ALA A 531 13.72 22.87 -24.62
C ALA A 531 14.58 23.67 -23.63
N ALA A 532 14.62 23.26 -22.36
CA ALA A 532 15.45 23.88 -21.33
C ALA A 532 16.96 23.78 -21.65
N SER A 533 17.38 22.73 -22.36
CA SER A 533 18.78 22.48 -22.71
C SER A 533 19.31 23.38 -23.84
N ILE A 534 18.47 24.06 -24.62
CA ILE A 534 18.87 24.67 -25.91
C ILE A 534 20.01 25.70 -25.79
N LYS A 535 20.16 26.37 -24.64
CA LYS A 535 21.32 27.27 -24.39
C LYS A 535 22.67 26.54 -24.33
N ARG A 536 22.65 25.21 -24.29
CA ARG A 536 23.81 24.31 -24.25
C ARG A 536 23.54 23.21 -25.27
N PRO A 537 24.02 23.31 -26.52
CA PRO A 537 23.71 22.34 -27.56
C PRO A 537 24.33 20.97 -27.21
N ILE A 538 23.58 20.14 -26.49
CA ILE A 538 23.94 18.76 -26.12
C ILE A 538 23.45 17.78 -27.19
N LEU A 539 22.32 18.09 -27.85
CA LEU A 539 21.70 17.21 -28.84
C LEU A 539 21.93 17.68 -30.28
N SER A 540 22.07 16.72 -31.19
CA SER A 540 22.09 16.99 -32.63
C SER A 540 20.70 17.40 -33.14
N SER A 541 20.63 18.23 -34.19
CA SER A 541 19.35 18.59 -34.83
C SER A 541 18.56 17.38 -35.30
N ARG A 542 19.25 16.30 -35.73
CA ARG A 542 18.63 15.05 -36.16
C ARG A 542 17.95 14.29 -35.02
N SER A 543 18.56 14.28 -33.83
CA SER A 543 17.98 13.65 -32.64
C SER A 543 16.71 14.38 -32.21
N ILE A 544 16.75 15.71 -32.26
CA ILE A 544 15.60 16.57 -31.95
C ILE A 544 14.46 16.31 -32.96
N GLU A 545 14.74 16.31 -34.26
CA GLU A 545 13.73 16.02 -35.29
C GLU A 545 13.09 14.64 -35.11
N SER A 546 13.91 13.62 -34.79
CA SER A 546 13.44 12.26 -34.55
C SER A 546 12.52 12.19 -33.33
N LEU A 547 12.86 12.92 -32.25
CA LEU A 547 12.04 12.97 -31.03
C LEU A 547 10.66 13.57 -31.30
N PHE A 548 10.59 14.65 -32.09
CA PHE A 548 9.31 15.28 -32.46
C PHE A 548 8.44 14.34 -33.29
N ARG A 549 9.02 13.57 -34.22
CA ARG A 549 8.27 12.54 -34.97
C ARG A 549 7.72 11.45 -34.06
N VAL A 550 8.49 10.97 -33.08
CA VAL A 550 7.99 10.01 -32.09
C VAL A 550 6.86 10.62 -31.28
N ALA A 551 7.00 11.89 -30.86
CA ALA A 551 5.96 12.60 -30.11
C ALA A 551 4.67 12.71 -30.92
N GLU A 552 4.73 13.05 -32.20
CA GLU A 552 3.56 13.06 -33.09
C GLU A 552 2.89 11.69 -33.22
N SER A 553 3.67 10.61 -33.24
CA SER A 553 3.13 9.25 -33.37
C SER A 553 2.48 8.71 -32.08
N VAL A 554 2.98 9.16 -30.93
CA VAL A 554 2.57 8.66 -29.60
C VAL A 554 1.42 9.50 -29.03
N ILE A 555 1.42 10.80 -29.33
CA ILE A 555 0.44 11.73 -28.78
C ILE A 555 -0.80 11.71 -29.65
N ASP A 556 -1.81 10.95 -29.21
CA ASP A 556 -3.13 11.00 -29.82
C ASP A 556 -3.77 12.37 -29.59
N ALA A 557 -3.75 13.19 -30.64
CA ALA A 557 -4.31 14.53 -30.63
C ALA A 557 -5.82 14.57 -30.32
N GLU A 558 -6.55 13.47 -30.52
CA GLU A 558 -7.99 13.39 -30.24
C GLU A 558 -8.30 13.20 -28.75
N HIS A 559 -7.37 12.59 -28.01
CA HIS A 559 -7.56 12.23 -26.59
C HIS A 559 -6.55 12.92 -25.67
N LEU A 560 -5.99 14.06 -26.10
CA LEU A 560 -4.96 14.78 -25.37
C LEU A 560 -5.50 15.38 -24.06
N PRO A 561 -5.01 14.98 -22.87
CA PRO A 561 -5.44 15.59 -21.62
C PRO A 561 -5.08 17.08 -21.58
N PRO A 562 -5.92 17.97 -21.02
CA PRO A 562 -5.65 19.41 -20.98
C PRO A 562 -4.29 19.78 -20.35
N THR A 563 -3.88 19.04 -19.32
CA THR A 563 -2.56 19.22 -18.68
C THR A 563 -1.39 18.86 -19.59
N LEU A 564 -1.55 17.85 -20.46
CA LEU A 564 -0.52 17.47 -21.42
C LEU A 564 -0.49 18.45 -22.60
N ALA A 565 -1.66 18.91 -23.06
CA ALA A 565 -1.76 19.97 -24.06
C ALA A 565 -1.06 21.25 -23.59
N ALA A 566 -1.32 21.68 -22.36
CA ALA A 566 -0.65 22.81 -21.72
C ALA A 566 0.89 22.71 -21.77
N GLN A 567 1.43 21.54 -21.42
CA GLN A 567 2.86 21.28 -21.44
C GLN A 567 3.45 21.26 -22.86
N LEU A 568 2.74 20.67 -23.82
CA LEU A 568 3.14 20.67 -25.23
C LEU A 568 3.11 22.08 -25.83
N PHE A 569 2.16 22.91 -25.42
CA PHE A 569 2.10 24.32 -25.80
C PHE A 569 3.35 25.05 -25.32
N THR A 570 3.75 24.84 -24.06
CA THR A 570 5.01 25.39 -23.54
C THR A 570 6.21 24.93 -24.36
N VAL A 571 6.32 23.64 -24.67
CA VAL A 571 7.40 23.11 -25.52
C VAL A 571 7.41 23.77 -26.90
N GLN A 572 6.24 23.96 -27.52
CA GLN A 572 6.10 24.61 -28.82
C GLN A 572 6.56 26.05 -28.79
N LEU A 573 6.08 26.82 -27.82
CA LEU A 573 6.47 28.22 -27.65
C LEU A 573 7.99 28.34 -27.47
N TRP A 574 8.56 27.48 -26.62
CA TRP A 574 10.01 27.41 -26.43
C TRP A 574 10.76 27.04 -27.71
N GLY A 575 10.31 26.00 -28.43
CA GLY A 575 10.92 25.58 -29.69
C GLY A 575 10.89 26.70 -30.74
N HIS A 576 9.84 27.51 -30.76
CA HIS A 576 9.73 28.67 -31.63
C HIS A 576 10.69 29.80 -31.22
N CYS A 577 10.81 30.09 -29.92
CA CYS A 577 11.66 31.16 -29.42
C CYS A 577 13.16 30.83 -29.42
N CYS A 578 13.54 29.56 -29.27
CA CYS A 578 14.92 29.19 -28.98
C CYS A 578 15.64 28.47 -30.13
N LEU A 579 14.94 28.00 -31.17
CA LEU A 579 15.57 27.27 -32.28
C LEU A 579 15.70 28.12 -33.55
N PRO A 580 16.80 28.00 -34.32
CA PRO A 580 16.98 28.73 -35.57
C PRO A 580 15.92 28.39 -36.63
N ARG A 581 15.35 27.20 -36.53
CA ARG A 581 14.19 26.76 -37.30
C ARG A 581 13.13 26.32 -36.31
N PRO A 582 11.94 26.94 -36.31
CA PRO A 582 10.86 26.48 -35.45
C PRO A 582 10.57 25.01 -35.74
N LEU A 583 10.51 24.20 -34.69
CA LEU A 583 10.03 22.84 -34.82
C LEU A 583 8.52 22.89 -34.94
N TYR A 584 8.05 22.96 -36.18
CA TYR A 584 6.62 22.86 -36.48
C TYR A 584 6.20 21.42 -36.24
N TRP A 585 5.31 21.24 -35.26
CA TRP A 585 4.46 20.06 -35.22
C TRP A 585 3.47 20.14 -36.39
N SER A 586 2.87 19.01 -36.76
CA SER A 586 1.74 19.00 -37.67
C SER A 586 0.71 20.06 -37.26
N GLU A 587 0.16 20.77 -38.25
CA GLU A 587 -0.85 21.82 -38.05
C GLU A 587 -2.00 21.32 -37.16
N ARG A 588 -2.37 20.04 -37.31
CA ARG A 588 -3.35 19.34 -36.48
C ARG A 588 -3.00 19.33 -34.99
N LEU A 589 -1.79 18.93 -34.61
CA LEU A 589 -1.41 18.90 -33.20
C LEU A 589 -1.22 20.31 -32.65
N LEU A 590 -0.70 21.25 -33.44
CA LEU A 590 -0.62 22.66 -33.06
C LEU A 590 -2.01 23.22 -32.75
N GLN A 591 -2.95 23.06 -33.68
CA GLN A 591 -4.34 23.49 -33.49
C GLN A 591 -4.95 22.86 -32.24
N LYS A 592 -4.76 21.55 -32.02
CA LYS A 592 -5.29 20.88 -30.81
C LYS A 592 -4.62 21.33 -29.53
N THR A 593 -3.31 21.56 -29.55
CA THR A 593 -2.55 22.05 -28.40
C THR A 593 -3.01 23.45 -28.01
N VAL A 594 -3.23 24.32 -28.99
CA VAL A 594 -3.82 25.66 -28.79
C VAL A 594 -5.29 25.55 -28.37
N GLU A 595 -6.11 24.73 -29.02
CA GLU A 595 -7.52 24.56 -28.66
C GLU A 595 -7.68 24.00 -27.24
N CYS A 596 -6.95 22.95 -26.86
CA CYS A 596 -7.01 22.38 -25.52
C CYS A 596 -6.34 23.29 -24.49
N GLY A 597 -5.26 23.98 -24.84
CA GLY A 597 -4.56 24.93 -23.99
C GLY A 597 -5.30 26.25 -23.80
N VAL A 598 -6.17 26.66 -24.71
CA VAL A 598 -6.93 27.92 -24.65
C VAL A 598 -8.40 27.69 -24.29
N LYS A 599 -9.07 26.70 -24.91
CA LYS A 599 -10.50 26.38 -24.65
C LYS A 599 -10.69 25.34 -23.54
N GLY A 600 -9.69 24.50 -23.30
CA GLY A 600 -9.75 23.38 -22.36
C GLY A 600 -9.15 23.67 -20.99
N LEU A 601 -8.63 24.89 -20.76
CA LEU A 601 -8.23 25.33 -19.42
C LEU A 601 -9.46 25.25 -18.51
N PRO A 602 -9.50 24.32 -17.56
CA PRO A 602 -10.60 24.26 -16.61
C PRO A 602 -10.63 25.59 -15.85
N SER A 603 -11.76 25.92 -15.23
CA SER A 603 -11.81 26.95 -14.17
C SER A 603 -10.85 26.64 -12.99
N ASP A 604 -10.14 25.51 -13.02
CA ASP A 604 -9.01 25.19 -12.18
C ASP A 604 -7.85 26.18 -12.41
N THR A 605 -7.85 27.20 -11.56
CA THR A 605 -6.85 28.27 -11.50
C THR A 605 -5.42 27.76 -11.41
N ARG A 606 -5.17 26.51 -10.98
CA ARG A 606 -3.82 25.94 -10.89
C ARG A 606 -3.23 25.62 -12.26
N ILE A 607 -4.00 25.02 -13.16
CA ILE A 607 -3.50 24.67 -14.51
C ILE A 607 -3.22 25.96 -15.29
N VAL A 608 -4.14 26.92 -15.20
CA VAL A 608 -3.99 28.26 -15.80
C VAL A 608 -2.75 28.96 -15.25
N SER A 609 -2.60 29.03 -13.93
CA SER A 609 -1.44 29.65 -13.28
C SER A 609 -0.13 28.93 -13.62
N GLY A 610 -0.14 27.59 -13.71
CA GLY A 610 1.00 26.79 -14.12
C GLY A 610 1.43 27.06 -15.56
N MET A 611 0.48 27.12 -16.50
CA MET A 611 0.74 27.50 -17.88
C MET A 611 1.30 28.92 -17.98
N GLN A 612 0.67 29.89 -17.30
CA GLN A 612 1.12 31.27 -17.28
C GLN A 612 2.54 31.39 -16.74
N SER A 613 2.85 30.70 -15.65
CA SER A 613 4.20 30.65 -15.10
C SER A 613 5.19 30.04 -16.08
N ALA A 614 4.83 28.96 -16.77
CA ALA A 614 5.71 28.29 -17.72
C ALA A 614 5.95 29.12 -18.99
N VAL A 615 4.92 29.81 -19.48
CA VAL A 615 5.00 30.74 -20.63
C VAL A 615 5.81 31.98 -20.27
N ARG A 616 5.59 32.56 -19.09
CA ARG A 616 6.42 33.66 -18.59
C ARG A 616 7.88 33.26 -18.48
N GLU A 617 8.16 32.11 -17.86
CA GLU A 617 9.51 31.55 -17.70
C GLU A 617 10.18 31.29 -19.08
N ALA A 618 9.40 30.86 -20.09
CA ALA A 618 9.85 30.73 -21.48
C ALA A 618 10.34 32.06 -22.05
N LEU A 619 9.49 33.08 -21.94
CA LEU A 619 9.71 34.40 -22.54
C LEU A 619 10.85 35.15 -21.86
N GLU A 620 10.91 35.11 -20.52
CA GLU A 620 12.02 35.66 -19.73
C GLU A 620 13.36 35.02 -20.11
N ARG A 621 13.38 33.71 -20.37
CA ARG A 621 14.60 33.02 -20.79
C ARG A 621 14.99 33.33 -22.24
N ALA A 622 14.02 33.49 -23.13
CA ALA A 622 14.26 33.81 -24.53
C ALA A 622 14.71 35.26 -24.74
N SER A 623 14.20 36.21 -23.94
CA SER A 623 14.58 37.62 -23.99
C SER A 623 14.90 38.19 -22.59
N PRO A 624 16.12 37.96 -22.07
CA PRO A 624 16.51 38.39 -20.73
C PRO A 624 16.50 39.92 -20.51
N LEU A 625 16.51 40.70 -21.60
CA LEU A 625 16.56 42.16 -21.57
C LEU A 625 15.18 42.81 -21.61
N SER A 626 14.12 42.05 -21.85
CA SER A 626 12.75 42.55 -21.95
C SER A 626 11.99 42.26 -20.65
N ARG A 627 11.46 43.29 -19.98
CA ARG A 627 10.41 43.08 -18.97
C ARG A 627 9.14 42.63 -19.70
N VAL A 628 8.94 41.32 -19.77
CA VAL A 628 7.73 40.73 -20.34
C VAL A 628 6.67 40.66 -19.25
N LEU A 629 5.59 41.43 -19.43
CA LEU A 629 4.43 41.39 -18.57
C LEU A 629 3.39 40.49 -19.25
N VAL A 630 3.15 39.33 -18.65
CA VAL A 630 2.08 38.41 -19.08
C VAL A 630 0.88 38.70 -18.20
N GLU A 631 -0.08 39.48 -18.70
CA GLU A 631 -1.36 39.76 -18.04
C GLU A 631 -2.51 39.04 -18.76
N PRO A 632 -3.22 38.13 -18.08
CA PRO A 632 -4.41 37.50 -18.65
C PRO A 632 -5.62 38.43 -18.50
N THR A 633 -6.06 39.05 -19.58
CA THR A 633 -7.29 39.85 -19.65
C THR A 633 -8.48 38.95 -19.99
N ALA A 634 -9.23 38.52 -18.97
CA ALA A 634 -10.48 37.79 -19.16
C ALA A 634 -11.63 38.77 -19.52
N VAL A 635 -11.77 39.13 -20.79
CA VAL A 635 -12.95 39.86 -21.28
C VAL A 635 -13.96 38.88 -21.89
N ARG A 636 -15.24 39.15 -21.64
CA ARG A 636 -16.41 38.32 -21.99
C ARG A 636 -16.35 37.84 -23.46
N ALA A 637 -16.36 36.52 -23.65
CA ALA A 637 -16.69 35.76 -24.88
C ALA A 637 -15.55 35.26 -25.81
N GLY A 638 -14.29 35.28 -25.39
CA GLY A 638 -13.20 34.65 -26.14
C GLY A 638 -11.86 35.13 -25.60
N TRP A 639 -11.05 34.21 -25.08
CA TRP A 639 -9.81 34.53 -24.37
C TRP A 639 -8.75 35.04 -25.36
N ASP A 640 -8.39 36.32 -25.26
CA ASP A 640 -7.12 36.83 -25.79
C ASP A 640 -6.05 36.71 -24.69
N VAL A 641 -4.85 36.27 -25.06
CA VAL A 641 -3.67 36.31 -24.19
C VAL A 641 -2.85 37.52 -24.61
N ASP A 642 -2.99 38.63 -23.90
CA ASP A 642 -2.17 39.81 -24.15
C ASP A 642 -0.74 39.56 -23.65
N PHE A 643 0.20 39.49 -24.60
CA PHE A 643 1.63 39.45 -24.32
C PHE A 643 2.18 40.87 -24.40
N GLY A 644 2.40 41.52 -23.25
CA GLY A 644 3.06 42.82 -23.20
C GLY A 644 4.59 42.67 -23.16
N VAL A 645 5.28 43.08 -24.20
CA VAL A 645 6.76 43.18 -24.21
C VAL A 645 7.15 44.66 -24.17
N GLY A 646 7.40 45.18 -22.97
CA GLY A 646 8.02 46.50 -22.73
C GLY A 646 7.08 47.72 -22.84
N GLY A 647 6.73 48.31 -21.70
CA GLY A 647 5.99 49.58 -21.58
C GLY A 647 5.43 49.77 -20.17
N GLU A 648 5.41 51.01 -19.66
CA GLU A 648 4.85 51.35 -18.34
C GLU A 648 3.37 50.91 -18.20
N LEU A 649 2.97 50.50 -17.00
CA LEU A 649 1.57 50.19 -16.67
C LEU A 649 0.67 51.41 -16.99
N GLY A 650 -0.17 51.30 -18.01
CA GLY A 650 -1.14 52.34 -18.39
C GLY A 650 -1.13 52.79 -19.86
N VAL A 651 -0.36 52.15 -20.74
CA VAL A 651 -0.38 52.43 -22.19
C VAL A 651 -1.17 51.35 -22.92
N ASP A 652 -2.10 51.77 -23.78
CA ASP A 652 -2.84 50.87 -24.69
C ASP A 652 -1.86 50.13 -25.60
N TRP A 653 -1.88 48.79 -25.54
CA TRP A 653 -1.06 47.93 -26.38
C TRP A 653 -1.77 47.69 -27.71
N MET A 654 -1.32 48.33 -28.79
CA MET A 654 -1.67 47.89 -30.15
C MET A 654 -0.57 46.98 -30.69
N ILE A 655 -0.94 45.72 -30.97
CA ILE A 655 -0.07 44.68 -31.52
C ILE A 655 0.17 44.95 -33.02
N THR A 656 1.43 44.91 -33.45
CA THR A 656 1.85 44.67 -34.85
C THR A 656 2.73 43.44 -34.90
#